data_AF-A0AA41NK17-F1
#
_entry.id   AF-A0AA41NK17-F1
#
_cell.length_a   1.000
_cell.length_b   1.000
_cell.length_c   1.000
_cell.angle_alpha   90.00
_cell.angle_beta   90.00
_cell.angle_gamma   90.00
#
_symmetry.space_group_name_H-M   'P 1'
#
loop_
_entity.id
_entity.type
_entity.pdbx_description
1 polymer ?
#
loop_
_entity_poly.entity_id
_entity_poly.type
_entity_poly.pdbx_seq_one_letter_code
_entity_poly.pdbx_strand_id
1 'polypeptide(L)'
;MGFAPPKYRSYSFQDYPRWPLWLQNVLANGELQLRVWTRGILAQGVDVVSWRSWRWDAVGQAGVLEFGCVWCGCGILEAGCNQSVWGPSDRAQSVGLGVLAMGAVSQSSTLDSSQCSAEINLVDLVTIFFAQFVQEATYTEVSKMTNDVLAVIKKPTDGEQPAGCLENQLSAFLEEICHEKEISEKYGLSDCCSRSGEERHSCLRAHKKAAPAIPPFQIPEPATSCKAYEEDRETFMNRCIYEISRRHPFLYAPTVLSLAAGYDKMIPLCCKTENAAECFQTKAASITKELKESSLLNQHVCAIKRTFEPLIFQAITVAKLSQKFPRANFTEIQKLVLDVAHIHQECCRGNVLECLQDGEKIMSYICSRQDALSSKIAECCKLPTLELGHCIIHAENDDKPEGLSPTLNRFLGDRDFNQFSLAERNIFLASFVHEYSRRHPELAVPVILRVAKGYQELMEKCVQSENTLECQDKGEEELQKYIQESQALAKRSCALFQKLGQYYLQNAFLVAYVKKAPQLTSAELMALTRKMATTAATCCQLSEDKQLACGEGAADLIIGQLCIRHEATPVNPGVGQCCNSSYANRRPCFSSLVMDETYVPPSFSADKFIFHKDLCQAQGVALQAMKQEFLINLVKQKPQITEEELEAVIADFSGLLEKCCQGQEQEVCFAEEVRAAHFHMQNLGVEFSAVKKEKQYSIEG
;
A
#
# COMPACT_ATOMS: atom_id res chain seq x y z
N MET A 1 51.95 54.72 -2.81
CA MET A 1 52.30 54.13 -1.49
C MET A 1 51.06 53.45 -0.96
N GLY A 2 50.97 52.13 -0.77
CA GLY A 2 51.97 51.09 -1.05
C GLY A 2 52.27 50.22 0.16
N PHE A 3 51.34 49.33 0.51
CA PHE A 3 51.58 48.16 1.36
C PHE A 3 50.86 46.93 0.77
N ALA A 4 51.47 45.76 0.91
CA ALA A 4 51.12 44.55 0.16
C ALA A 4 50.09 43.66 0.89
N PRO A 5 49.31 42.83 0.16
CA PRO A 5 48.39 41.88 0.77
C PRO A 5 49.15 40.75 1.50
N PRO A 6 48.67 40.27 2.67
CA PRO A 6 49.26 39.14 3.36
C PRO A 6 49.00 37.83 2.60
N LYS A 7 50.12 37.18 2.25
CA LYS A 7 50.30 35.87 1.59
C LYS A 7 49.15 34.86 1.76
N TYR A 8 48.83 34.17 0.66
CA TYR A 8 48.16 32.87 0.66
C TYR A 8 48.74 31.92 1.73
N ARG A 9 47.86 31.25 2.47
CA ARG A 9 48.15 30.01 3.20
C ARG A 9 47.13 28.96 2.77
N SER A 10 47.61 27.84 2.25
CA SER A 10 46.77 26.67 1.99
C SER A 10 46.42 26.00 3.33
N TYR A 11 45.15 26.02 3.71
CA TYR A 11 44.67 25.26 4.86
C TYR A 11 44.26 23.86 4.42
N SER A 12 44.89 22.85 5.03
CA SER A 12 44.52 21.44 4.87
C SER A 12 43.31 21.09 5.73
N PHE A 13 42.69 19.95 5.42
CA PHE A 13 41.37 19.52 5.90
C PHE A 13 41.34 19.03 7.37
N GLN A 14 41.97 19.75 8.31
CA GLN A 14 42.17 19.29 9.70
C GLN A 14 41.74 20.27 10.82
N ASP A 15 41.49 21.55 10.52
CA ASP A 15 41.25 22.60 11.54
C ASP A 15 39.76 22.96 11.74
N TYR A 16 38.89 22.01 12.10
CA TYR A 16 37.64 22.23 12.89
C TYR A 16 37.19 20.88 13.52
N PRO A 17 36.43 20.86 14.65
CA PRO A 17 36.54 19.78 15.63
C PRO A 17 35.70 18.51 15.35
N ARG A 18 36.38 17.36 15.51
CA ARG A 18 35.88 16.03 15.94
C ARG A 18 34.46 15.63 15.51
N TRP A 19 34.38 15.03 14.32
CA TRP A 19 33.33 14.06 14.00
C TRP A 19 33.56 12.74 14.77
N PRO A 20 32.51 11.96 15.11
CA PRO A 20 32.69 10.66 15.74
C PRO A 20 33.42 9.63 14.85
N LEU A 21 34.33 8.86 15.43
CA LEU A 21 35.18 7.88 14.74
C LEU A 21 34.41 6.84 13.91
N TRP A 22 33.18 6.48 14.31
CA TRP A 22 32.35 5.54 13.55
C TRP A 22 31.95 6.08 12.16
N LEU A 23 31.73 7.39 12.03
CA LEU A 23 31.39 8.00 10.74
C LEU A 23 32.59 8.07 9.78
N GLN A 24 33.81 8.20 10.31
CA GLN A 24 35.02 8.19 9.50
C GLN A 24 35.35 6.79 8.95
N ASN A 25 35.11 5.74 9.73
CA ASN A 25 35.31 4.35 9.27
C ASN A 25 34.34 3.96 8.14
N VAL A 26 33.09 4.43 8.17
CA VAL A 26 32.08 4.15 7.12
C VAL A 26 32.39 4.81 5.78
N LEU A 27 33.10 5.96 5.78
CA LEU A 27 33.45 6.68 4.56
C LEU A 27 34.82 6.27 3.96
N ALA A 28 35.67 5.56 4.71
CA ALA A 28 37.03 5.24 4.29
C ALA A 28 37.24 3.80 3.80
N ASN A 29 36.47 2.82 4.28
CA ASN A 29 36.64 1.40 3.94
C ASN A 29 35.35 0.79 3.38
N GLY A 30 35.31 0.58 2.07
CA GLY A 30 34.19 0.00 1.33
C GLY A 30 33.98 -1.52 1.50
N GLU A 31 34.39 -2.12 2.63
CA GLU A 31 34.17 -3.52 2.95
C GLU A 31 33.58 -3.68 4.36
N LEU A 32 32.29 -4.00 4.45
CA LEU A 32 31.65 -4.44 5.68
C LEU A 32 31.32 -5.93 5.54
N GLN A 33 32.18 -6.78 6.12
CA GLN A 33 32.20 -8.25 6.00
C GLN A 33 30.98 -8.92 6.67
N LEU A 34 29.82 -8.76 6.05
CA LEU A 34 28.54 -9.37 6.42
C LEU A 34 28.54 -10.87 6.08
N ARG A 35 29.19 -11.68 6.93
CA ARG A 35 29.36 -13.14 6.76
C ARG A 35 28.09 -13.84 6.28
N VAL A 36 28.25 -14.76 5.34
CA VAL A 36 27.19 -15.18 4.43
C VAL A 36 26.69 -16.58 4.77
N TRP A 37 25.36 -16.74 4.81
CA TRP A 37 24.70 -18.04 4.71
C TRP A 37 24.76 -18.52 3.26
N THR A 38 25.43 -19.64 2.99
CA THR A 38 25.43 -20.29 1.68
C THR A 38 24.73 -21.65 1.76
N ARG A 39 24.06 -22.04 0.68
CA ARG A 39 23.29 -23.30 0.60
C ARG A 39 23.79 -24.12 -0.57
N GLY A 40 24.30 -25.32 -0.30
CA GLY A 40 24.61 -26.31 -1.34
C GLY A 40 23.34 -27.04 -1.78
N ILE A 41 23.25 -27.39 -3.06
CA ILE A 41 22.16 -28.23 -3.60
C ILE A 41 22.76 -29.57 -4.04
N LEU A 42 22.32 -30.64 -3.40
CA LEU A 42 22.28 -31.99 -3.96
C LEU A 42 20.91 -32.61 -3.66
N ALA A 43 20.50 -33.58 -4.47
CA ALA A 43 19.13 -34.08 -4.46
C ALA A 43 18.88 -35.18 -3.42
N GLN A 44 17.61 -35.30 -3.02
CA GLN A 44 17.02 -36.36 -2.19
C GLN A 44 17.36 -36.35 -0.69
N GLY A 45 16.49 -35.72 0.10
CA GLY A 45 15.94 -36.27 1.36
C GLY A 45 16.84 -36.38 2.59
N VAL A 46 16.45 -35.67 3.66
CA VAL A 46 17.04 -35.69 5.02
C VAL A 46 18.38 -34.97 5.13
N ASP A 47 18.33 -33.71 5.57
CA ASP A 47 19.52 -32.94 5.97
C ASP A 47 19.85 -33.17 7.46
N VAL A 48 21.04 -33.72 7.73
CA VAL A 48 21.71 -33.69 9.05
C VAL A 48 23.12 -33.16 8.82
N VAL A 49 23.46 -32.00 9.38
CA VAL A 49 24.73 -31.31 9.06
C VAL A 49 25.83 -31.69 10.07
N SER A 50 26.94 -32.23 9.55
CA SER A 50 28.15 -32.53 10.32
C SER A 50 29.37 -31.81 9.73
N TRP A 51 30.23 -31.29 10.60
CA TRP A 51 31.38 -30.46 10.23
C TRP A 51 32.53 -31.26 9.60
N ARG A 52 33.01 -30.84 8.42
CA ARG A 52 34.43 -30.92 8.02
C ARG A 52 34.83 -29.72 7.17
N SER A 53 36.09 -29.29 7.30
CA SER A 53 36.67 -28.15 6.57
C SER A 53 37.44 -28.60 5.34
N TRP A 54 37.25 -27.91 4.22
CA TRP A 54 38.15 -27.91 3.06
C TRP A 54 38.23 -26.51 2.44
N ARG A 55 39.37 -26.22 1.81
CA ARG A 55 39.70 -25.00 1.05
C ARG A 55 40.27 -25.45 -0.29
N TRP A 56 39.90 -24.81 -1.40
CA TRP A 56 40.74 -24.67 -2.62
C TRP A 56 40.20 -23.57 -3.54
N ASP A 57 41.04 -23.13 -4.48
CA ASP A 57 40.94 -21.87 -5.22
C ASP A 57 40.26 -21.98 -6.60
N ALA A 58 40.10 -20.85 -7.28
CA ALA A 58 39.30 -20.72 -8.49
C ALA A 58 40.05 -21.01 -9.80
N VAL A 59 39.40 -21.76 -10.70
CA VAL A 59 39.60 -21.72 -12.17
C VAL A 59 38.21 -21.81 -12.81
N GLY A 60 37.94 -21.02 -13.84
CA GLY A 60 36.65 -21.00 -14.54
C GLY A 60 36.72 -21.51 -15.99
N GLN A 61 35.57 -21.91 -16.53
CA GLN A 61 35.36 -22.06 -17.98
C GLN A 61 33.87 -21.90 -18.32
N ALA A 62 33.58 -21.50 -19.56
CA ALA A 62 32.22 -21.28 -20.05
C ALA A 62 31.59 -22.58 -20.60
N GLY A 63 30.26 -22.69 -20.49
CA GLY A 63 29.48 -23.76 -21.11
C GLY A 63 28.13 -23.22 -21.58
N VAL A 64 27.81 -23.42 -22.86
CA VAL A 64 26.53 -23.02 -23.47
C VAL A 64 25.55 -24.18 -23.37
N LEU A 65 24.34 -23.92 -22.89
CA LEU A 65 23.19 -24.84 -22.98
C LEU A 65 21.92 -24.03 -23.25
N GLU A 66 21.27 -24.29 -24.38
CA GLU A 66 19.91 -23.82 -24.68
C GLU A 66 18.88 -24.76 -24.04
N PHE A 67 17.85 -24.20 -23.39
CA PHE A 67 16.52 -24.82 -23.28
C PHE A 67 15.48 -23.72 -23.00
N GLY A 68 14.31 -23.81 -23.63
CA GLY A 68 13.28 -22.76 -23.57
C GLY A 68 12.01 -23.17 -22.80
N CYS A 69 11.44 -22.21 -22.07
CA CYS A 69 10.05 -22.18 -21.57
C CYS A 69 9.52 -20.76 -21.80
N VAL A 70 8.41 -20.56 -22.53
CA VAL A 70 7.01 -20.62 -22.04
C VAL A 70 6.75 -19.60 -20.92
N TRP A 71 5.99 -18.55 -21.25
CA TRP A 71 5.62 -17.43 -20.37
C TRP A 71 4.46 -17.75 -19.41
N CYS A 72 4.51 -17.16 -18.22
CA CYS A 72 3.34 -16.84 -17.38
C CYS A 72 3.58 -15.48 -16.69
N GLY A 73 2.71 -14.49 -16.91
CA GLY A 73 2.81 -13.15 -16.31
C GLY A 73 2.14 -13.05 -14.94
N CYS A 74 2.52 -12.05 -14.13
CA CYS A 74 1.99 -11.89 -12.76
C CYS A 74 1.98 -10.41 -12.30
N GLY A 75 0.81 -9.85 -11.94
CA GLY A 75 0.65 -8.46 -11.46
C GLY A 75 -0.15 -8.31 -10.16
N ILE A 76 0.55 -8.21 -9.01
CA ILE A 76 0.55 -7.15 -7.95
C ILE A 76 -0.76 -6.48 -7.39
N LEU A 77 -1.15 -6.85 -6.14
CA LEU A 77 -1.34 -6.13 -4.83
C LEU A 77 -2.03 -4.72 -4.79
N GLU A 78 -2.91 -4.25 -3.86
CA GLU A 78 -3.44 -4.53 -2.48
C GLU A 78 -3.21 -3.40 -1.39
N ALA A 79 -4.22 -2.57 -1.01
CA ALA A 79 -4.32 -1.68 0.21
C ALA A 79 -5.41 -2.04 1.34
N GLY A 80 -6.43 -1.30 1.91
CA GLY A 80 -6.60 0.04 2.60
C GLY A 80 -7.65 0.10 3.81
N CYS A 81 -8.10 1.29 4.35
CA CYS A 81 -9.27 1.46 5.32
C CYS A 81 -8.95 1.73 6.86
N ASN A 82 -9.59 2.45 7.85
CA ASN A 82 -10.54 3.59 8.11
C ASN A 82 -10.43 4.05 9.64
N GLN A 83 -11.10 5.11 10.18
CA GLN A 83 -10.74 5.85 11.45
C GLN A 83 -11.60 5.73 12.76
N SER A 84 -11.04 6.05 13.96
CA SER A 84 -11.76 6.36 15.24
C SER A 84 -11.37 7.66 16.04
N VAL A 85 -11.53 7.73 17.39
CA VAL A 85 -12.17 8.89 18.12
C VAL A 85 -11.52 9.40 19.46
N TRP A 86 -11.80 10.68 19.87
CA TRP A 86 -11.89 11.36 21.23
C TRP A 86 -11.20 12.76 21.35
N GLY A 87 -11.77 13.69 22.15
CA GLY A 87 -11.30 15.09 22.44
C GLY A 87 -11.40 15.44 23.95
N PRO A 88 -11.61 16.70 24.43
CA PRO A 88 -11.91 17.98 23.74
C PRO A 88 -11.12 19.23 24.29
N SER A 89 -11.62 20.46 24.04
CA SER A 89 -11.14 21.80 24.50
C SER A 89 -9.97 22.41 23.67
N ASP A 90 -9.86 23.73 23.43
CA ASP A 90 -10.64 24.90 23.90
C ASP A 90 -10.82 25.99 22.80
N ARG A 91 -11.48 27.12 23.12
CA ARG A 91 -11.94 28.18 22.20
C ARG A 91 -10.87 28.87 21.35
N ALA A 92 -11.19 29.09 20.07
CA ALA A 92 -10.77 30.24 19.27
C ALA A 92 -11.98 30.85 18.53
N GLN A 93 -11.98 32.16 18.27
CA GLN A 93 -13.16 32.86 17.75
C GLN A 93 -13.28 32.82 16.23
N SER A 94 -14.51 32.64 15.73
CA SER A 94 -14.84 32.71 14.31
C SER A 94 -14.79 34.13 13.77
N VAL A 95 -13.88 34.40 12.84
CA VAL A 95 -13.99 35.52 11.89
C VAL A 95 -14.40 34.94 10.55
N GLY A 96 -15.57 35.32 10.04
CA GLY A 96 -16.10 34.80 8.78
C GLY A 96 -15.31 35.30 7.58
N LEU A 97 -14.56 34.41 6.94
CA LEU A 97 -14.05 34.61 5.59
C LEU A 97 -14.96 33.87 4.61
N GLY A 98 -15.55 34.60 3.67
CA GLY A 98 -16.40 34.01 2.63
C GLY A 98 -15.58 33.12 1.70
N VAL A 99 -16.25 32.13 1.10
CA VAL A 99 -15.64 31.25 0.09
C VAL A 99 -15.26 32.08 -1.13
N LEU A 100 -13.98 32.48 -1.19
CA LEU A 100 -13.38 32.98 -2.42
C LEU A 100 -13.26 31.80 -3.39
N ALA A 101 -14.17 31.76 -4.36
CA ALA A 101 -14.09 30.83 -5.47
C ALA A 101 -12.72 30.95 -6.15
N MET A 102 -12.08 29.80 -6.42
CA MET A 102 -10.83 29.78 -7.17
C MET A 102 -11.04 30.45 -8.53
N GLY A 103 -10.16 31.37 -8.90
CA GLY A 103 -10.27 32.13 -10.15
C GLY A 103 -10.36 31.21 -11.36
N ALA A 104 -11.49 31.23 -12.04
CA ALA A 104 -11.76 30.32 -13.15
C ALA A 104 -10.91 30.65 -14.37
N VAL A 105 -9.76 29.98 -14.51
CA VAL A 105 -9.23 29.68 -15.84
C VAL A 105 -10.21 28.66 -16.44
N SER A 106 -10.94 29.07 -17.47
CA SER A 106 -12.04 28.28 -18.07
C SER A 106 -11.52 27.11 -18.91
N GLN A 107 -10.99 26.08 -18.24
CA GLN A 107 -10.75 24.76 -18.81
C GLN A 107 -12.05 23.96 -18.67
N SER A 108 -12.62 23.50 -19.79
CA SER A 108 -13.85 22.70 -19.78
C SER A 108 -13.60 21.32 -19.19
N SER A 109 -14.63 20.75 -18.56
CA SER A 109 -14.61 19.37 -18.06
C SER A 109 -14.61 18.37 -19.24
N THR A 110 -14.32 17.08 -19.01
CA THR A 110 -14.81 16.02 -19.92
C THR A 110 -16.21 15.55 -19.56
N LEU A 111 -16.62 15.80 -18.31
CA LEU A 111 -17.83 15.28 -17.68
C LEU A 111 -19.10 16.04 -18.09
N ASP A 112 -18.95 17.15 -18.82
CA ASP A 112 -20.02 17.92 -19.48
C ASP A 112 -20.59 17.18 -20.72
N SER A 113 -19.99 16.04 -21.12
CA SER A 113 -20.49 15.21 -22.22
C SER A 113 -21.78 14.48 -21.86
N SER A 114 -22.80 14.59 -22.70
CA SER A 114 -24.14 14.00 -22.49
C SER A 114 -24.23 12.48 -22.71
N GLN A 115 -23.11 11.80 -22.95
CA GLN A 115 -23.06 10.37 -23.22
C GLN A 115 -22.84 9.55 -21.93
N CYS A 116 -23.92 9.28 -21.20
CA CYS A 116 -24.02 8.13 -20.29
C CYS A 116 -24.60 6.94 -21.05
N SER A 117 -24.19 5.70 -20.75
CA SER A 117 -24.85 4.52 -21.32
C SER A 117 -26.21 4.26 -20.66
N ALA A 118 -27.18 3.77 -21.43
CA ALA A 118 -28.55 3.60 -20.96
C ALA A 118 -28.82 2.25 -20.24
N GLU A 119 -27.82 1.38 -20.12
CA GLU A 119 -27.94 0.03 -19.54
C GLU A 119 -27.44 -0.03 -18.08
N ILE A 120 -27.63 1.03 -17.30
CA ILE A 120 -27.34 1.04 -15.86
C ILE A 120 -28.34 0.14 -15.14
N ASN A 121 -27.90 -1.02 -14.64
CA ASN A 121 -28.70 -1.79 -13.69
C ASN A 121 -28.76 -1.06 -12.34
N LEU A 122 -29.77 -0.20 -12.19
CA LEU A 122 -29.97 0.60 -10.99
C LEU A 122 -30.22 -0.28 -9.74
N VAL A 123 -30.72 -1.51 -9.90
CA VAL A 123 -30.87 -2.47 -8.78
C VAL A 123 -29.50 -2.83 -8.21
N ASP A 124 -28.51 -3.10 -9.06
CA ASP A 124 -27.16 -3.44 -8.64
C ASP A 124 -26.45 -2.24 -7.98
N LEU A 125 -26.53 -1.04 -8.57
CA LEU A 125 -25.94 0.16 -7.96
C LEU A 125 -26.51 0.46 -6.57
N VAL A 126 -27.83 0.36 -6.42
CA VAL A 126 -28.51 0.62 -5.14
C VAL A 126 -28.18 -0.48 -4.12
N THR A 127 -28.11 -1.74 -4.54
CA THR A 127 -27.59 -2.85 -3.71
C THR A 127 -26.14 -2.61 -3.28
N ILE A 128 -25.25 -2.11 -4.16
CA ILE A 128 -23.88 -1.72 -3.79
C ILE A 128 -23.92 -0.64 -2.71
N PHE A 129 -24.71 0.42 -2.89
CA PHE A 129 -24.80 1.52 -1.93
C PHE A 129 -25.17 1.02 -0.52
N PHE A 130 -26.33 0.35 -0.38
CA PHE A 130 -26.80 -0.10 0.92
C PHE A 130 -25.88 -1.16 1.55
N ALA A 131 -25.36 -2.10 0.77
CA ALA A 131 -24.41 -3.09 1.26
C ALA A 131 -23.09 -2.46 1.75
N GLN A 132 -22.62 -1.38 1.12
CA GLN A 132 -21.41 -0.69 1.57
C GLN A 132 -21.62 0.21 2.80
N PHE A 133 -22.79 0.86 2.94
CA PHE A 133 -23.07 1.74 4.07
C PHE A 133 -23.58 0.99 5.31
N VAL A 134 -24.40 -0.05 5.13
CA VAL A 134 -24.98 -0.86 6.21
C VAL A 134 -24.44 -2.29 6.10
N GLN A 135 -23.13 -2.46 6.25
CA GLN A 135 -22.42 -3.73 5.95
C GLN A 135 -22.95 -4.96 6.71
N GLU A 136 -23.53 -4.75 7.89
CA GLU A 136 -24.08 -5.82 8.73
C GLU A 136 -25.56 -6.15 8.41
N ALA A 137 -26.21 -5.36 7.53
CA ALA A 137 -27.53 -5.68 6.96
C ALA A 137 -27.54 -7.05 6.29
N THR A 138 -28.68 -7.74 6.37
CA THR A 138 -28.93 -8.97 5.62
C THR A 138 -29.29 -8.67 4.17
N TYR A 139 -29.18 -9.67 3.28
CA TYR A 139 -29.56 -9.53 1.88
C TYR A 139 -31.03 -9.07 1.75
N THR A 140 -31.93 -9.63 2.54
CA THR A 140 -33.36 -9.27 2.55
C THR A 140 -33.60 -7.81 2.96
N GLU A 141 -32.86 -7.29 3.94
CA GLU A 141 -32.95 -5.87 4.34
C GLU A 141 -32.38 -4.94 3.26
N VAL A 142 -31.27 -5.32 2.61
CA VAL A 142 -30.70 -4.58 1.48
C VAL A 142 -31.65 -4.59 0.27
N SER A 143 -32.15 -5.76 -0.16
CA SER A 143 -33.11 -5.87 -1.26
C SER A 143 -34.41 -5.11 -0.98
N LYS A 144 -34.83 -4.99 0.28
CA LYS A 144 -35.98 -4.18 0.68
C LYS A 144 -35.71 -2.69 0.45
N MET A 145 -34.69 -2.12 1.09
CA MET A 145 -34.29 -0.71 0.87
C MET A 145 -34.05 -0.42 -0.63
N THR A 146 -33.46 -1.37 -1.37
CA THR A 146 -33.31 -1.28 -2.83
C THR A 146 -34.66 -1.13 -3.54
N ASN A 147 -35.64 -1.98 -3.24
CA ASN A 147 -36.97 -1.89 -3.86
C ASN A 147 -37.72 -0.62 -3.46
N ASP A 148 -37.66 -0.22 -2.20
CA ASP A 148 -38.40 0.91 -1.65
C ASP A 148 -37.88 2.25 -2.23
N VAL A 149 -36.56 2.47 -2.27
CA VAL A 149 -35.99 3.67 -2.91
C VAL A 149 -36.13 3.66 -4.44
N LEU A 150 -36.10 2.49 -5.09
CA LEU A 150 -36.43 2.37 -6.53
C LEU A 150 -37.90 2.73 -6.80
N ALA A 151 -38.82 2.43 -5.88
CA ALA A 151 -40.22 2.83 -5.98
C ALA A 151 -40.43 4.34 -5.69
N VAL A 152 -39.47 5.03 -5.08
CA VAL A 152 -39.42 6.50 -5.04
C VAL A 152 -38.88 7.05 -6.37
N ILE A 153 -37.72 6.59 -6.82
CA ILE A 153 -37.01 7.12 -8.01
C ILE A 153 -37.78 6.86 -9.31
N LYS A 154 -38.51 5.73 -9.41
CA LYS A 154 -39.30 5.38 -10.60
C LYS A 154 -40.71 5.98 -10.63
N LYS A 155 -41.07 6.87 -9.68
CA LYS A 155 -42.34 7.61 -9.78
C LYS A 155 -42.26 8.59 -10.95
N PRO A 156 -43.16 8.52 -11.94
CA PRO A 156 -43.18 9.49 -13.01
C PRO A 156 -43.66 10.83 -12.47
N THR A 157 -42.74 11.81 -12.40
CA THR A 157 -43.08 13.22 -12.59
C THR A 157 -43.73 13.37 -13.98
N ASP A 158 -44.68 14.29 -14.15
CA ASP A 158 -45.50 14.36 -15.37
C ASP A 158 -44.69 14.70 -16.65
N GLY A 159 -44.22 13.66 -17.36
CA GLY A 159 -43.72 13.77 -18.74
C GLY A 159 -42.40 13.03 -19.02
N GLU A 160 -42.50 11.95 -19.80
CA GLU A 160 -41.42 11.18 -20.45
C GLU A 160 -40.35 10.53 -19.53
N GLN A 161 -39.81 9.38 -19.95
CA GLN A 161 -38.58 8.85 -19.33
C GLN A 161 -37.39 9.69 -19.83
N PRO A 162 -36.52 10.21 -18.95
CA PRO A 162 -35.38 11.00 -19.39
C PRO A 162 -34.39 10.12 -20.16
N ALA A 163 -34.23 10.40 -21.46
CA ALA A 163 -33.30 9.70 -22.35
C ALA A 163 -31.84 10.17 -22.16
N GLY A 164 -31.36 10.18 -20.92
CA GLY A 164 -30.05 10.69 -20.54
C GLY A 164 -29.59 10.21 -19.16
N CYS A 165 -28.49 10.80 -18.66
CA CYS A 165 -27.94 10.49 -17.34
C CYS A 165 -28.98 10.70 -16.22
N LEU A 166 -29.12 9.74 -15.31
CA LEU A 166 -29.92 9.93 -14.08
C LEU A 166 -29.21 10.94 -13.16
N GLU A 167 -29.93 11.96 -12.69
CA GLU A 167 -29.42 12.93 -11.72
C GLU A 167 -28.98 12.25 -10.40
N ASN A 168 -28.10 12.93 -9.65
CA ASN A 168 -27.52 12.44 -8.40
C ASN A 168 -28.57 12.08 -7.33
N GLN A 169 -28.76 10.78 -7.06
CA GLN A 169 -29.73 10.26 -6.09
C GLN A 169 -29.19 10.08 -4.66
N LEU A 170 -28.01 10.62 -4.32
CA LEU A 170 -27.35 10.38 -3.04
C LEU A 170 -28.23 10.75 -1.83
N SER A 171 -29.03 11.82 -1.88
CA SER A 171 -29.93 12.18 -0.77
C SER A 171 -31.01 11.12 -0.55
N ALA A 172 -31.67 10.67 -1.61
CA ALA A 172 -32.70 9.62 -1.54
C ALA A 172 -32.14 8.31 -0.94
N PHE A 173 -30.94 7.90 -1.35
CA PHE A 173 -30.29 6.73 -0.77
C PHE A 173 -29.93 6.90 0.72
N LEU A 174 -29.51 8.11 1.14
CA LEU A 174 -29.22 8.42 2.56
C LEU A 174 -30.47 8.66 3.41
N GLU A 175 -31.61 8.95 2.78
CA GLU A 175 -32.92 9.02 3.43
C GLU A 175 -33.50 7.63 3.65
N GLU A 176 -33.35 6.71 2.69
CA GLU A 176 -33.82 5.32 2.80
C GLU A 176 -33.19 4.56 3.97
N ILE A 177 -31.86 4.69 4.19
CA ILE A 177 -31.16 4.13 5.38
C ILE A 177 -31.83 4.53 6.70
N CYS A 178 -32.52 5.67 6.70
CA CYS A 178 -33.16 6.28 7.85
C CYS A 178 -34.70 6.25 7.80
N HIS A 179 -35.30 5.57 6.79
CA HIS A 179 -36.74 5.45 6.65
C HIS A 179 -37.31 4.46 7.68
N GLU A 180 -36.73 3.26 7.75
CA GLU A 180 -37.11 2.25 8.72
C GLU A 180 -36.32 2.41 10.02
N LYS A 181 -37.03 2.72 11.11
CA LYS A 181 -36.40 2.91 12.42
C LYS A 181 -35.71 1.66 12.89
N GLU A 182 -36.33 0.51 12.67
CA GLU A 182 -35.84 -0.83 13.00
C GLU A 182 -34.45 -1.08 12.39
N ILE A 183 -34.20 -0.67 11.14
CA ILE A 183 -32.88 -0.77 10.51
C ILE A 183 -31.90 0.20 11.17
N SER A 184 -32.31 1.46 11.38
CA SER A 184 -31.44 2.48 11.98
C SER A 184 -31.02 2.13 13.42
N GLU A 185 -31.93 1.56 14.22
CA GLU A 185 -31.71 1.20 15.63
C GLU A 185 -30.88 -0.09 15.72
N LYS A 186 -31.21 -1.11 14.91
CA LYS A 186 -30.49 -2.40 14.86
C LYS A 186 -29.01 -2.26 14.53
N TYR A 187 -28.66 -1.31 13.65
CA TYR A 187 -27.28 -1.09 13.21
C TYR A 187 -26.61 0.17 13.82
N GLY A 188 -27.25 0.79 14.83
CA GLY A 188 -26.66 1.91 15.58
C GLY A 188 -26.47 3.19 14.76
N LEU A 189 -27.33 3.43 13.76
CA LEU A 189 -27.28 4.56 12.83
C LEU A 189 -28.21 5.73 13.22
N SER A 190 -29.05 5.57 14.25
CA SER A 190 -30.06 6.57 14.66
C SER A 190 -29.47 7.97 14.94
N ASP A 191 -28.26 8.04 15.52
CA ASP A 191 -27.53 9.30 15.75
C ASP A 191 -27.07 9.99 14.46
N CYS A 192 -26.90 9.25 13.37
CA CYS A 192 -26.67 9.81 12.04
C CYS A 192 -27.99 10.20 11.37
N CYS A 193 -29.05 9.40 11.55
CA CYS A 193 -30.37 9.66 10.98
C CYS A 193 -31.07 10.90 11.56
N SER A 194 -30.76 11.29 12.79
CA SER A 194 -31.21 12.56 13.38
C SER A 194 -30.59 13.81 12.74
N ARG A 195 -29.54 13.66 11.92
CA ARG A 195 -28.89 14.73 11.14
C ARG A 195 -29.50 14.84 9.74
N SER A 196 -29.10 15.87 9.00
CA SER A 196 -29.50 16.10 7.60
C SER A 196 -28.29 16.36 6.69
N GLY A 197 -28.49 16.25 5.37
CA GLY A 197 -27.49 16.60 4.35
C GLY A 197 -26.10 16.01 4.57
N GLU A 198 -25.06 16.84 4.36
CA GLU A 198 -23.64 16.47 4.53
C GLU A 198 -23.32 15.95 5.94
N GLU A 199 -24.03 16.39 6.99
CA GLU A 199 -23.81 15.87 8.35
C GLU A 199 -24.28 14.41 8.49
N ARG A 200 -25.47 14.09 7.95
CA ARG A 200 -25.95 12.70 7.89
C ARG A 200 -25.00 11.86 7.04
N HIS A 201 -24.62 12.35 5.87
CA HIS A 201 -23.71 11.66 4.94
C HIS A 201 -22.36 11.35 5.57
N SER A 202 -21.73 12.36 6.19
CA SER A 202 -20.42 12.20 6.84
C SER A 202 -20.49 11.23 8.01
N CYS A 203 -21.56 11.28 8.82
CA CYS A 203 -21.81 10.36 9.92
C CYS A 203 -21.99 8.91 9.44
N LEU A 204 -22.91 8.65 8.50
CA LEU A 204 -23.12 7.32 7.92
C LEU A 204 -21.86 6.78 7.22
N ARG A 205 -21.07 7.65 6.57
CA ARG A 205 -19.79 7.27 5.95
C ARG A 205 -18.72 6.92 6.99
N ALA A 206 -18.74 7.53 8.18
CA ALA A 206 -17.81 7.20 9.26
C ALA A 206 -18.01 5.78 9.81
N HIS A 207 -19.26 5.27 9.79
CA HIS A 207 -19.59 3.90 10.21
C HIS A 207 -19.05 2.80 9.28
N LYS A 208 -18.55 3.13 8.08
CA LYS A 208 -18.04 2.16 7.09
C LYS A 208 -16.75 1.48 7.57
N LYS A 209 -16.83 0.24 8.03
CA LYS A 209 -15.75 -0.56 8.62
C LYS A 209 -14.80 -1.09 7.53
N ALA A 210 -13.61 -0.49 7.50
CA ALA A 210 -12.43 -0.84 6.69
C ALA A 210 -12.24 -2.34 6.40
N ALA A 211 -12.02 -3.09 7.47
CA ALA A 211 -11.93 -4.53 7.53
C ALA A 211 -13.08 -4.99 8.43
N PRO A 212 -14.27 -5.27 7.87
CA PRO A 212 -15.41 -5.66 8.67
C PRO A 212 -15.21 -7.07 9.21
N ALA A 213 -15.85 -7.40 10.33
CA ALA A 213 -15.79 -8.73 10.96
C ALA A 213 -16.66 -9.78 10.20
N ILE A 214 -16.65 -9.73 8.87
CA ILE A 214 -17.42 -10.59 7.97
C ILE A 214 -16.44 -11.61 7.35
N PRO A 215 -16.70 -12.93 7.43
CA PRO A 215 -15.84 -13.95 6.83
C PRO A 215 -15.61 -13.70 5.33
N PRO A 216 -14.41 -13.96 4.77
CA PRO A 216 -14.10 -13.70 3.35
C PRO A 216 -15.15 -14.25 2.39
N PHE A 217 -15.40 -13.55 1.28
CA PHE A 217 -16.35 -14.04 0.28
C PHE A 217 -15.83 -15.34 -0.34
N GLN A 218 -16.69 -16.35 -0.33
CA GLN A 218 -16.51 -17.60 -1.05
C GLN A 218 -17.76 -17.80 -1.90
N ILE A 219 -17.55 -18.10 -3.17
CA ILE A 219 -18.62 -18.53 -4.07
C ILE A 219 -19.13 -19.88 -3.54
N PRO A 220 -20.45 -20.15 -3.54
CA PRO A 220 -20.97 -21.47 -3.19
C PRO A 220 -20.33 -22.61 -4.01
N GLU A 221 -20.37 -23.82 -3.46
CA GLU A 221 -19.89 -25.02 -4.15
C GLU A 221 -20.47 -25.14 -5.58
N PRO A 222 -19.71 -25.62 -6.58
CA PRO A 222 -20.08 -25.51 -7.99
C PRO A 222 -21.49 -26.01 -8.30
N ALA A 223 -21.91 -27.16 -7.76
CA ALA A 223 -23.25 -27.69 -7.96
C ALA A 223 -24.36 -26.77 -7.43
N THR A 224 -24.12 -26.05 -6.32
CA THR A 224 -25.05 -25.06 -5.77
C THR A 224 -25.07 -23.79 -6.62
N SER A 225 -23.90 -23.29 -7.02
CA SER A 225 -23.81 -22.08 -7.86
C SER A 225 -24.37 -22.29 -9.26
N CYS A 226 -24.08 -23.40 -9.91
CA CYS A 226 -24.62 -23.74 -11.23
C CYS A 226 -26.15 -23.81 -11.20
N LYS A 227 -26.70 -24.52 -10.20
CA LYS A 227 -28.15 -24.62 -10.03
C LYS A 227 -28.79 -23.25 -9.77
N ALA A 228 -28.26 -22.47 -8.83
CA ALA A 228 -28.86 -21.18 -8.48
C ALA A 228 -28.77 -20.15 -9.64
N TYR A 229 -27.70 -20.20 -10.43
CA TYR A 229 -27.54 -19.37 -11.63
C TYR A 229 -28.49 -19.78 -12.77
N GLU A 230 -28.83 -21.07 -12.88
CA GLU A 230 -29.83 -21.57 -13.85
C GLU A 230 -31.28 -21.30 -13.39
N GLU A 231 -31.56 -21.33 -12.08
CA GLU A 231 -32.87 -21.00 -11.51
C GLU A 231 -33.18 -19.49 -11.57
N ASP A 232 -32.25 -18.62 -11.13
CA ASP A 232 -32.38 -17.16 -11.22
C ASP A 232 -30.99 -16.47 -11.24
N ARG A 233 -30.51 -16.21 -12.46
CA ARG A 233 -29.27 -15.46 -12.71
C ARG A 233 -29.27 -14.07 -12.06
N GLU A 234 -30.37 -13.34 -12.11
CA GLU A 234 -30.38 -11.93 -11.67
C GLU A 234 -30.29 -11.83 -10.14
N THR A 235 -31.10 -12.61 -9.41
CA THR A 235 -30.99 -12.72 -7.96
C THR A 235 -29.64 -13.31 -7.53
N PHE A 236 -29.11 -14.31 -8.26
CA PHE A 236 -27.79 -14.86 -7.96
C PHE A 236 -26.67 -13.80 -8.10
N MET A 237 -26.67 -13.04 -9.19
CA MET A 237 -25.64 -12.04 -9.46
C MET A 237 -25.76 -10.81 -8.55
N ASN A 238 -26.98 -10.30 -8.28
CA ASN A 238 -27.19 -9.22 -7.31
C ASN A 238 -26.73 -9.63 -5.89
N ARG A 239 -26.94 -10.91 -5.52
CA ARG A 239 -26.44 -11.44 -4.24
C ARG A 239 -24.91 -11.53 -4.19
N CYS A 240 -24.24 -11.88 -5.30
CA CYS A 240 -22.77 -11.79 -5.38
C CYS A 240 -22.28 -10.34 -5.21
N ILE A 241 -22.96 -9.38 -5.85
CA ILE A 241 -22.68 -7.94 -5.74
C ILE A 241 -22.84 -7.45 -4.29
N TYR A 242 -23.89 -7.87 -3.58
CA TYR A 242 -24.10 -7.59 -2.15
C TYR A 242 -22.99 -8.19 -1.26
N GLU A 243 -22.63 -9.47 -1.44
CA GLU A 243 -21.60 -10.11 -0.61
C GLU A 243 -20.21 -9.50 -0.86
N ILE A 244 -19.89 -9.09 -2.09
CA ILE A 244 -18.68 -8.31 -2.40
C ILE A 244 -18.73 -6.95 -1.69
N SER A 245 -19.78 -6.18 -1.92
CA SER A 245 -19.90 -4.78 -1.48
C SER A 245 -19.79 -4.62 0.03
N ARG A 246 -20.45 -5.49 0.80
CA ARG A 246 -20.44 -5.42 2.28
C ARG A 246 -19.09 -5.71 2.92
N ARG A 247 -18.23 -6.49 2.25
CA ARG A 247 -16.85 -6.78 2.70
C ARG A 247 -15.86 -5.70 2.29
N HIS A 248 -16.17 -4.98 1.22
CA HIS A 248 -15.26 -4.08 0.53
C HIS A 248 -15.88 -2.66 0.41
N PRO A 249 -16.15 -1.95 1.53
CA PRO A 249 -17.04 -0.78 1.55
C PRO A 249 -16.49 0.49 0.87
N PHE A 250 -15.26 0.47 0.36
CA PHE A 250 -14.69 1.57 -0.45
C PHE A 250 -14.20 1.08 -1.84
N LEU A 251 -14.52 -0.16 -2.21
CA LEU A 251 -14.40 -0.62 -3.60
C LEU A 251 -15.39 0.19 -4.47
N TYR A 252 -15.00 0.55 -5.69
CA TYR A 252 -15.83 1.46 -6.49
C TYR A 252 -16.91 0.69 -7.24
N ALA A 253 -18.08 1.29 -7.42
CA ALA A 253 -19.21 0.62 -8.07
C ALA A 253 -18.88 0.06 -9.48
N PRO A 254 -18.16 0.78 -10.38
CA PRO A 254 -17.68 0.21 -11.64
C PRO A 254 -16.86 -1.07 -11.46
N THR A 255 -16.01 -1.11 -10.44
CA THR A 255 -15.16 -2.28 -10.16
C THR A 255 -15.98 -3.45 -9.58
N VAL A 256 -16.97 -3.19 -8.72
CA VAL A 256 -17.91 -4.24 -8.25
C VAL A 256 -18.66 -4.86 -9.44
N LEU A 257 -19.18 -4.03 -10.35
CA LEU A 257 -19.89 -4.47 -11.54
C LEU A 257 -18.98 -5.24 -12.51
N SER A 258 -17.75 -4.78 -12.72
CA SER A 258 -16.74 -5.47 -13.55
C SER A 258 -16.36 -6.85 -12.97
N LEU A 259 -16.17 -6.94 -11.65
CA LEU A 259 -15.92 -8.20 -10.94
C LEU A 259 -17.13 -9.15 -11.01
N ALA A 260 -18.35 -8.63 -10.91
CA ALA A 260 -19.57 -9.40 -11.07
C ALA A 260 -19.71 -9.94 -12.50
N ALA A 261 -19.45 -9.12 -13.53
CA ALA A 261 -19.39 -9.58 -14.93
C ALA A 261 -18.32 -10.66 -15.15
N GLY A 262 -17.20 -10.61 -14.41
CA GLY A 262 -16.22 -11.70 -14.37
C GLY A 262 -16.80 -13.04 -13.89
N TYR A 263 -17.60 -13.03 -12.81
CA TYR A 263 -18.28 -14.22 -12.31
C TYR A 263 -19.42 -14.68 -13.24
N ASP A 264 -20.18 -13.75 -13.82
CA ASP A 264 -21.25 -14.01 -14.79
C ASP A 264 -20.74 -14.73 -16.05
N LYS A 265 -19.53 -14.38 -16.52
CA LYS A 265 -18.83 -15.10 -17.60
C LYS A 265 -18.25 -16.45 -17.14
N MET A 266 -17.80 -16.55 -15.89
CA MET A 266 -17.14 -17.74 -15.34
C MET A 266 -18.10 -18.91 -15.11
N ILE A 267 -19.23 -18.67 -14.45
CA ILE A 267 -20.15 -19.72 -13.96
C ILE A 267 -20.69 -20.58 -15.11
N PRO A 268 -21.40 -20.05 -16.14
CA PRO A 268 -21.96 -20.86 -17.22
C PRO A 268 -20.91 -21.51 -18.13
N LEU A 269 -19.63 -21.11 -18.04
CA LEU A 269 -18.51 -21.81 -18.64
C LEU A 269 -18.13 -23.04 -17.79
N CYS A 270 -17.83 -22.85 -16.50
CA CYS A 270 -17.38 -23.93 -15.62
C CYS A 270 -18.47 -24.98 -15.32
N CYS A 271 -19.74 -24.59 -15.28
CA CYS A 271 -20.88 -25.50 -15.12
C CYS A 271 -21.04 -26.52 -16.26
N LYS A 272 -20.33 -26.34 -17.38
CA LYS A 272 -20.32 -27.24 -18.55
C LYS A 272 -19.04 -28.08 -18.65
N THR A 273 -18.17 -28.04 -17.64
CA THR A 273 -16.90 -28.79 -17.59
C THR A 273 -17.02 -30.03 -16.71
N GLU A 274 -16.32 -31.11 -17.07
CA GLU A 274 -16.31 -32.36 -16.31
C GLU A 274 -15.77 -32.18 -14.88
N ASN A 275 -14.76 -31.32 -14.70
CA ASN A 275 -14.25 -30.92 -13.39
C ASN A 275 -14.61 -29.46 -13.06
N ALA A 276 -15.90 -29.23 -12.78
CA ALA A 276 -16.40 -27.91 -12.41
C ALA A 276 -15.68 -27.31 -11.18
N ALA A 277 -15.22 -28.12 -10.22
CA ALA A 277 -14.53 -27.65 -9.02
C ALA A 277 -13.16 -27.02 -9.35
N GLU A 278 -12.33 -27.69 -10.14
CA GLU A 278 -11.04 -27.15 -10.60
C GLU A 278 -11.23 -25.91 -11.50
N CYS A 279 -12.28 -25.89 -12.34
CA CYS A 279 -12.60 -24.73 -13.16
C CYS A 279 -13.00 -23.51 -12.30
N PHE A 280 -13.91 -23.68 -11.34
CA PHE A 280 -14.30 -22.63 -10.40
C PHE A 280 -13.08 -22.13 -9.62
N GLN A 281 -12.28 -23.03 -9.03
CA GLN A 281 -11.08 -22.67 -8.27
C GLN A 281 -10.09 -21.85 -9.11
N THR A 282 -9.77 -22.31 -10.32
CA THR A 282 -8.78 -21.68 -11.20
C THR A 282 -9.23 -20.32 -11.70
N LYS A 283 -10.50 -20.18 -12.10
CA LYS A 283 -11.05 -18.92 -12.61
C LYS A 283 -11.33 -17.91 -11.50
N ALA A 284 -11.93 -18.35 -10.39
CA ALA A 284 -12.23 -17.49 -9.25
C ALA A 284 -10.95 -17.00 -8.55
N ALA A 285 -9.82 -17.70 -8.64
CA ALA A 285 -8.54 -17.22 -8.13
C ALA A 285 -8.12 -15.88 -8.74
N SER A 286 -8.31 -15.68 -10.06
CA SER A 286 -7.98 -14.42 -10.72
C SER A 286 -8.94 -13.28 -10.32
N ILE A 287 -10.24 -13.58 -10.18
CA ILE A 287 -11.25 -12.59 -9.80
C ILE A 287 -11.13 -12.22 -8.31
N THR A 288 -10.83 -13.20 -7.45
CA THR A 288 -10.53 -13.00 -6.01
C THR A 288 -9.26 -12.17 -5.81
N LYS A 289 -8.29 -12.34 -6.71
CA LYS A 289 -7.06 -11.55 -6.73
C LYS A 289 -7.36 -10.10 -7.09
N GLU A 290 -7.97 -9.82 -8.26
CA GLU A 290 -8.39 -8.47 -8.65
C GLU A 290 -9.29 -7.79 -7.60
N LEU A 291 -10.26 -8.53 -7.05
CA LEU A 291 -11.15 -8.04 -5.99
C LEU A 291 -10.36 -7.50 -4.80
N LYS A 292 -9.37 -8.25 -4.32
CA LYS A 292 -8.47 -7.78 -3.27
C LYS A 292 -7.71 -6.57 -3.77
N GLU A 293 -6.96 -6.71 -4.86
CA GLU A 293 -6.01 -5.72 -5.33
C GLU A 293 -6.66 -4.34 -5.55
N SER A 294 -7.80 -4.30 -6.25
CA SER A 294 -8.61 -3.09 -6.47
C SER A 294 -9.40 -2.60 -5.25
N SER A 295 -10.08 -3.47 -4.48
CA SER A 295 -10.80 -3.01 -3.26
C SER A 295 -9.86 -2.27 -2.34
N LEU A 296 -8.71 -2.87 -2.19
CA LEU A 296 -7.74 -2.49 -1.23
C LEU A 296 -7.02 -1.22 -1.78
N LEU A 297 -6.63 -1.15 -3.07
CA LEU A 297 -6.16 0.08 -3.73
C LEU A 297 -7.09 1.28 -3.52
N ASN A 298 -8.38 1.10 -3.78
CA ASN A 298 -9.38 2.18 -3.70
C ASN A 298 -9.51 2.73 -2.27
N GLN A 299 -9.43 1.86 -1.26
CA GLN A 299 -9.41 2.27 0.14
C GLN A 299 -8.20 3.17 0.48
N HIS A 300 -7.01 2.93 -0.09
CA HIS A 300 -5.84 3.82 0.08
C HIS A 300 -6.01 5.15 -0.66
N VAL A 301 -6.57 5.14 -1.87
CA VAL A 301 -6.91 6.39 -2.58
C VAL A 301 -7.90 7.25 -1.79
N CYS A 302 -8.94 6.64 -1.21
CA CYS A 302 -9.91 7.36 -0.38
C CYS A 302 -9.27 7.91 0.91
N ALA A 303 -8.34 7.17 1.51
CA ALA A 303 -7.60 7.67 2.67
C ALA A 303 -6.65 8.82 2.31
N ILE A 304 -5.91 8.74 1.19
CA ILE A 304 -5.09 9.88 0.70
C ILE A 304 -5.96 11.13 0.57
N LYS A 305 -7.12 11.03 -0.10
CA LYS A 305 -8.01 12.17 -0.34
C LYS A 305 -8.72 12.68 0.94
N ARG A 306 -8.72 11.91 2.05
CA ARG A 306 -9.14 12.39 3.38
C ARG A 306 -7.99 13.03 4.16
N THR A 307 -6.83 12.39 4.21
CA THR A 307 -5.70 12.75 5.09
C THR A 307 -4.90 13.93 4.55
N PHE A 308 -4.80 14.08 3.22
CA PHE A 308 -4.02 15.13 2.57
C PHE A 308 -4.91 16.06 1.75
N GLU A 309 -4.42 17.28 1.55
CA GLU A 309 -5.13 18.32 0.79
C GLU A 309 -5.45 17.87 -0.65
N PRO A 310 -6.55 18.36 -1.27
CA PRO A 310 -6.91 18.02 -2.64
C PRO A 310 -5.79 18.24 -3.67
N LEU A 311 -4.93 19.24 -3.45
CA LEU A 311 -3.75 19.53 -4.28
C LEU A 311 -2.73 18.38 -4.29
N ILE A 312 -2.53 17.68 -3.17
CA ILE A 312 -1.66 16.50 -3.09
C ILE A 312 -2.25 15.36 -3.93
N PHE A 313 -3.57 15.15 -3.87
CA PHE A 313 -4.23 14.16 -4.71
C PHE A 313 -4.14 14.50 -6.21
N GLN A 314 -4.30 15.77 -6.56
CA GLN A 314 -4.09 16.25 -7.93
C GLN A 314 -2.63 16.02 -8.37
N ALA A 315 -1.63 16.33 -7.56
CA ALA A 315 -0.22 16.10 -7.89
C ALA A 315 0.13 14.61 -8.11
N ILE A 316 -0.43 13.70 -7.30
CA ILE A 316 -0.34 12.24 -7.51
C ILE A 316 -0.94 11.87 -8.87
N THR A 317 -2.09 12.45 -9.22
CA THR A 317 -2.82 12.18 -10.46
C THR A 317 -2.08 12.75 -11.68
N VAL A 318 -1.51 13.95 -11.60
CA VAL A 318 -0.63 14.54 -12.64
C VAL A 318 0.52 13.59 -12.92
N ALA A 319 1.20 13.09 -11.89
CA ALA A 319 2.34 12.19 -12.06
C ALA A 319 1.93 10.88 -12.75
N LYS A 320 0.88 10.20 -12.24
CA LYS A 320 0.36 8.96 -12.82
C LYS A 320 -0.06 9.14 -14.29
N LEU A 321 -0.87 10.14 -14.60
CA LEU A 321 -1.37 10.37 -15.96
C LEU A 321 -0.25 10.81 -16.91
N SER A 322 0.76 11.53 -16.44
CA SER A 322 1.92 11.92 -17.25
C SER A 322 2.90 10.78 -17.51
N GLN A 323 2.97 9.76 -16.63
CA GLN A 323 3.66 8.50 -16.91
C GLN A 323 2.85 7.59 -17.84
N LYS A 324 1.51 7.58 -17.71
CA LYS A 324 0.60 6.74 -18.50
C LYS A 324 0.43 7.23 -19.93
N PHE A 325 0.25 8.53 -20.10
CA PHE A 325 -0.01 9.25 -21.35
C PHE A 325 1.10 10.27 -21.65
N PRO A 326 2.38 9.87 -21.72
CA PRO A 326 3.51 10.79 -21.79
C PRO A 326 3.57 11.59 -23.10
N ARG A 327 2.80 11.23 -24.13
CA ARG A 327 2.62 12.03 -25.36
C ARG A 327 1.75 13.27 -25.16
N ALA A 328 0.81 13.21 -24.21
CA ALA A 328 -0.13 14.29 -23.93
C ALA A 328 0.60 15.59 -23.51
N ASN A 329 -0.01 16.74 -23.78
CA ASN A 329 0.48 18.02 -23.28
C ASN A 329 -0.09 18.33 -21.88
N PHE A 330 0.51 19.29 -21.18
CA PHE A 330 0.11 19.63 -19.82
C PHE A 330 -1.37 20.03 -19.69
N THR A 331 -1.95 20.76 -20.65
CA THR A 331 -3.37 21.17 -20.61
C THR A 331 -4.31 19.96 -20.70
N GLU A 332 -3.98 18.99 -21.54
CA GLU A 332 -4.72 17.73 -21.67
C GLU A 332 -4.66 16.90 -20.38
N ILE A 333 -3.46 16.80 -19.78
CA ILE A 333 -3.27 16.16 -18.48
C ILE A 333 -4.03 16.91 -17.38
N GLN A 334 -3.98 18.23 -17.33
CA GLN A 334 -4.67 19.05 -16.33
C GLN A 334 -6.19 18.84 -16.38
N LYS A 335 -6.76 18.71 -17.59
CA LYS A 335 -8.16 18.37 -17.79
C LYS A 335 -8.50 17.02 -17.15
N LEU A 336 -7.80 15.96 -17.56
CA LEU A 336 -8.00 14.60 -17.03
C LEU A 336 -7.76 14.52 -15.51
N VAL A 337 -6.83 15.31 -14.96
CA VAL A 337 -6.58 15.39 -13.50
C VAL A 337 -7.78 15.92 -12.74
N LEU A 338 -8.50 16.91 -13.27
CA LEU A 338 -9.71 17.45 -12.64
C LEU A 338 -10.84 16.41 -12.66
N ASP A 339 -11.07 15.79 -13.81
CA ASP A 339 -12.10 14.76 -14.00
C ASP A 339 -11.84 13.53 -13.09
N VAL A 340 -10.61 13.02 -13.07
CA VAL A 340 -10.19 11.92 -12.18
C VAL A 340 -10.30 12.32 -10.69
N ALA A 341 -10.00 13.57 -10.33
CA ALA A 341 -10.17 14.06 -8.96
C ALA A 341 -11.65 14.19 -8.55
N HIS A 342 -12.57 14.39 -9.50
CA HIS A 342 -14.03 14.35 -9.29
C HIS A 342 -14.52 12.91 -9.10
N ILE A 343 -14.17 11.99 -10.01
CA ILE A 343 -14.53 10.56 -9.92
C ILE A 343 -14.10 9.97 -8.57
N HIS A 344 -12.83 10.15 -8.19
CA HIS A 344 -12.35 9.70 -6.88
C HIS A 344 -13.00 10.42 -5.70
N GLN A 345 -13.58 11.61 -5.88
CA GLN A 345 -14.39 12.24 -4.84
C GLN A 345 -15.69 11.47 -4.61
N GLU A 346 -16.45 11.28 -5.68
CA GLU A 346 -17.80 10.72 -5.61
C GLU A 346 -17.77 9.23 -5.28
N CYS A 347 -16.83 8.48 -5.85
CA CYS A 347 -16.57 7.10 -5.44
C CYS A 347 -16.19 6.98 -3.94
N CYS A 348 -15.34 7.87 -3.41
CA CYS A 348 -14.96 7.85 -1.98
C CYS A 348 -15.98 8.49 -1.03
N ARG A 349 -16.92 9.27 -1.56
CA ARG A 349 -18.15 9.69 -0.88
C ARG A 349 -19.20 8.57 -0.87
N GLY A 350 -19.07 7.56 -1.74
CA GLY A 350 -20.04 6.49 -1.90
C GLY A 350 -21.23 6.87 -2.78
N ASN A 351 -21.10 7.93 -3.59
CA ASN A 351 -22.06 8.30 -4.62
C ASN A 351 -21.89 7.36 -5.82
N VAL A 352 -22.48 6.16 -5.71
CA VAL A 352 -22.29 5.05 -6.66
C VAL A 352 -22.72 5.36 -8.10
N LEU A 353 -23.66 6.29 -8.28
CA LEU A 353 -24.23 6.65 -9.57
C LEU A 353 -23.29 7.59 -10.35
N GLU A 354 -22.89 8.71 -9.74
CA GLU A 354 -21.93 9.64 -10.33
C GLU A 354 -20.56 8.98 -10.55
N CYS A 355 -20.13 8.17 -9.56
CA CYS A 355 -18.92 7.34 -9.64
C CYS A 355 -18.89 6.40 -10.86
N LEU A 356 -20.06 5.89 -11.29
CA LEU A 356 -20.16 5.14 -12.54
C LEU A 356 -20.19 6.08 -13.75
N GLN A 357 -21.15 7.01 -13.79
CA GLN A 357 -21.39 7.85 -14.96
C GLN A 357 -20.15 8.64 -15.39
N ASP A 358 -19.46 9.31 -14.46
CA ASP A 358 -18.23 10.04 -14.78
C ASP A 358 -17.08 9.11 -15.18
N GLY A 359 -17.06 7.89 -14.63
CA GLY A 359 -16.17 6.82 -15.06
C GLY A 359 -16.40 6.40 -16.52
N GLU A 360 -17.67 6.28 -16.95
CA GLU A 360 -18.00 6.02 -18.36
C GLU A 360 -17.60 7.18 -19.27
N LYS A 361 -17.90 8.42 -18.86
CA LYS A 361 -17.56 9.64 -19.62
C LYS A 361 -16.05 9.77 -19.84
N ILE A 362 -15.23 9.63 -18.78
CA ILE A 362 -13.77 9.82 -18.91
C ILE A 362 -13.12 8.71 -19.74
N MET A 363 -13.55 7.46 -19.60
CA MET A 363 -12.99 6.35 -20.38
C MET A 363 -13.36 6.47 -21.86
N SER A 364 -14.60 6.90 -22.15
CA SER A 364 -15.05 7.24 -23.50
C SER A 364 -14.24 8.40 -24.08
N TYR A 365 -13.96 9.44 -23.29
CA TYR A 365 -13.11 10.56 -23.71
C TYR A 365 -11.68 10.13 -24.01
N ILE A 366 -11.06 9.33 -23.13
CA ILE A 366 -9.70 8.79 -23.32
C ILE A 366 -9.62 8.00 -24.64
N CYS A 367 -10.61 7.15 -24.93
CA CYS A 367 -10.65 6.43 -26.21
C CYS A 367 -10.88 7.33 -27.42
N SER A 368 -11.72 8.36 -27.31
CA SER A 368 -11.91 9.38 -28.37
C SER A 368 -10.62 10.17 -28.69
N ARG A 369 -9.59 10.06 -27.85
CA ARG A 369 -8.29 10.73 -27.97
C ARG A 369 -7.10 9.76 -27.99
N GLN A 370 -7.33 8.44 -28.13
CA GLN A 370 -6.32 7.41 -27.90
C GLN A 370 -4.99 7.66 -28.63
N ASP A 371 -5.05 8.05 -29.91
CA ASP A 371 -3.88 8.26 -30.77
C ASP A 371 -2.97 9.42 -30.29
N ALA A 372 -3.54 10.36 -29.52
CA ALA A 372 -2.84 11.49 -28.91
C ALA A 372 -2.43 11.24 -27.44
N LEU A 373 -2.95 10.19 -26.80
CA LEU A 373 -2.71 9.87 -25.39
C LEU A 373 -1.74 8.70 -25.21
N SER A 374 -2.04 7.53 -25.78
CA SER A 374 -1.19 6.34 -25.66
C SER A 374 -1.46 5.29 -26.75
N SER A 375 -0.38 4.72 -27.30
CA SER A 375 -0.48 3.56 -28.20
C SER A 375 -0.92 2.27 -27.50
N LYS A 376 -0.71 2.15 -26.19
CA LYS A 376 -0.92 0.91 -25.42
C LYS A 376 -2.39 0.62 -25.08
N ILE A 377 -3.30 1.58 -25.27
CA ILE A 377 -4.72 1.44 -24.91
C ILE A 377 -5.65 1.06 -26.07
N ALA A 378 -5.14 0.95 -27.30
CA ALA A 378 -5.96 0.75 -28.50
C ALA A 378 -6.78 -0.56 -28.50
N GLU A 379 -6.31 -1.62 -27.84
CA GLU A 379 -7.10 -2.85 -27.65
C GLU A 379 -8.13 -2.71 -26.51
N CYS A 380 -7.81 -1.95 -25.45
CA CYS A 380 -8.77 -1.65 -24.38
C CYS A 380 -10.00 -0.91 -24.92
N CYS A 381 -9.78 0.05 -25.82
CA CYS A 381 -10.82 0.86 -26.47
C CYS A 381 -11.77 0.10 -27.40
N LYS A 382 -11.65 -1.24 -27.48
CA LYS A 382 -12.58 -2.15 -28.18
C LYS A 382 -13.45 -2.98 -27.21
N LEU A 383 -13.22 -2.86 -25.90
CA LEU A 383 -13.91 -3.64 -24.87
C LEU A 383 -15.21 -2.96 -24.40
N PRO A 384 -16.18 -3.70 -23.84
CA PRO A 384 -17.35 -3.13 -23.16
C PRO A 384 -16.96 -2.21 -22.00
N THR A 385 -17.77 -1.20 -21.67
CA THR A 385 -17.44 -0.08 -20.76
C THR A 385 -16.84 -0.49 -19.41
N LEU A 386 -17.37 -1.55 -18.77
CA LEU A 386 -16.88 -2.05 -17.48
C LEU A 386 -15.54 -2.81 -17.57
N GLU A 387 -15.18 -3.33 -18.74
CA GLU A 387 -13.91 -4.03 -19.01
C GLU A 387 -12.87 -3.05 -19.55
N LEU A 388 -13.31 -2.09 -20.38
CA LEU A 388 -12.55 -0.95 -20.87
C LEU A 388 -11.83 -0.20 -19.75
N GLY A 389 -12.57 0.22 -18.70
CA GLY A 389 -12.01 1.00 -17.62
C GLY A 389 -10.91 0.26 -16.84
N HIS A 390 -11.16 -1.02 -16.51
CA HIS A 390 -10.16 -1.88 -15.86
C HIS A 390 -8.93 -2.09 -16.77
N CYS A 391 -9.13 -2.30 -18.08
CA CYS A 391 -8.04 -2.47 -19.05
C CYS A 391 -7.19 -1.21 -19.18
N ILE A 392 -7.79 -0.02 -19.35
CA ILE A 392 -7.05 1.25 -19.43
C ILE A 392 -6.23 1.48 -18.15
N ILE A 393 -6.79 1.20 -16.97
CA ILE A 393 -6.07 1.34 -15.69
C ILE A 393 -4.84 0.43 -15.66
N HIS A 394 -4.97 -0.85 -16.07
CA HIS A 394 -3.92 -1.86 -15.97
C HIS A 394 -2.98 -2.00 -17.19
N ALA A 395 -3.24 -1.31 -18.30
CA ALA A 395 -2.32 -1.24 -19.45
C ALA A 395 -0.93 -0.73 -19.05
N GLU A 396 0.10 -1.00 -19.85
CA GLU A 396 1.43 -0.42 -19.61
C GLU A 396 1.43 1.11 -19.83
N ASN A 397 2.44 1.78 -19.28
CA ASN A 397 2.75 3.17 -19.64
C ASN A 397 3.17 3.23 -21.12
N ASP A 398 2.84 4.32 -21.81
CA ASP A 398 3.31 4.48 -23.19
C ASP A 398 4.81 4.81 -23.26
N ASP A 399 5.38 4.66 -24.45
CA ASP A 399 6.80 4.90 -24.67
C ASP A 399 7.16 6.39 -24.46
N LYS A 400 8.32 6.65 -23.82
CA LYS A 400 8.83 8.01 -23.57
C LYS A 400 9.01 8.76 -24.90
N PRO A 401 8.41 9.95 -25.08
CA PRO A 401 8.53 10.68 -26.34
C PRO A 401 9.96 11.03 -26.72
N GLU A 402 10.27 10.88 -28.00
CA GLU A 402 11.53 11.33 -28.60
C GLU A 402 11.67 12.86 -28.54
N GLY A 403 12.91 13.35 -28.58
CA GLY A 403 13.21 14.79 -28.62
C GLY A 403 13.03 15.55 -27.29
N LEU A 404 12.51 14.92 -26.23
CA LEU A 404 12.50 15.52 -24.89
C LEU A 404 13.94 15.70 -24.37
N SER A 405 14.26 16.91 -23.91
CA SER A 405 15.50 17.19 -23.13
C SER A 405 15.62 16.20 -21.97
N PRO A 406 16.80 15.62 -21.70
CA PRO A 406 16.99 14.68 -20.60
C PRO A 406 16.74 15.32 -19.23
N THR A 407 17.00 16.63 -19.08
CA THR A 407 16.85 17.42 -17.85
C THR A 407 15.91 18.61 -18.04
N LEU A 408 15.49 19.22 -16.93
CA LEU A 408 14.64 20.41 -16.83
C LEU A 408 15.42 21.66 -16.38
N ASN A 409 16.66 21.83 -16.88
CA ASN A 409 17.47 23.02 -16.61
C ASN A 409 16.67 24.31 -16.93
N ARG A 410 16.73 25.27 -16.01
CA ARG A 410 16.10 26.61 -16.14
C ARG A 410 14.57 26.58 -16.43
N PHE A 411 13.85 25.57 -15.94
CA PHE A 411 12.41 25.43 -16.16
C PHE A 411 11.58 26.62 -15.60
N LEU A 412 12.06 27.29 -14.54
CA LEU A 412 11.50 28.57 -14.10
C LEU A 412 11.99 29.72 -14.99
N GLY A 413 13.29 29.74 -15.32
CA GLY A 413 13.93 30.79 -16.12
C GLY A 413 14.14 32.06 -15.31
N ASP A 414 14.09 33.23 -15.96
CA ASP A 414 14.26 34.55 -15.31
C ASP A 414 13.04 35.00 -14.47
N ARG A 415 12.04 34.13 -14.27
CA ARG A 415 10.83 34.42 -13.49
C ARG A 415 11.10 34.26 -11.99
N ASP A 416 10.52 35.14 -11.18
CA ASP A 416 10.57 35.03 -9.72
C ASP A 416 9.39 34.19 -9.19
N PHE A 417 9.70 32.98 -8.69
CA PHE A 417 8.72 32.07 -8.09
C PHE A 417 8.06 32.65 -6.82
N ASN A 418 8.71 33.60 -6.14
CA ASN A 418 8.12 34.27 -4.98
C ASN A 418 7.09 35.34 -5.35
N GLN A 419 7.14 35.89 -6.56
CA GLN A 419 6.14 36.84 -7.07
C GLN A 419 4.86 36.14 -7.56
N PHE A 420 4.92 34.84 -7.87
CA PHE A 420 3.73 34.06 -8.24
C PHE A 420 2.74 33.98 -7.07
N SER A 421 1.45 34.19 -7.37
CA SER A 421 0.34 33.87 -6.47
C SER A 421 0.28 32.36 -6.18
N LEU A 422 -0.43 31.96 -5.12
CA LEU A 422 -0.57 30.54 -4.76
C LEU A 422 -1.11 29.68 -5.92
N ALA A 423 -2.05 30.21 -6.71
CA ALA A 423 -2.58 29.51 -7.88
C ALA A 423 -1.52 29.32 -8.98
N GLU A 424 -0.73 30.35 -9.28
CA GLU A 424 0.35 30.27 -10.28
C GLU A 424 1.48 29.34 -9.83
N ARG A 425 1.85 29.35 -8.54
CA ARG A 425 2.81 28.39 -7.96
C ARG A 425 2.31 26.95 -8.12
N ASN A 426 1.03 26.70 -7.81
CA ASN A 426 0.44 25.37 -7.92
C ASN A 426 0.40 24.87 -9.37
N ILE A 427 0.01 25.73 -10.33
CA ILE A 427 0.00 25.39 -11.76
C ILE A 427 1.43 25.16 -12.28
N PHE A 428 2.41 25.99 -11.87
CA PHE A 428 3.81 25.83 -12.25
C PHE A 428 4.42 24.53 -11.70
N LEU A 429 4.18 24.20 -10.42
CA LEU A 429 4.63 22.94 -9.82
C LEU A 429 3.94 21.72 -10.45
N ALA A 430 2.65 21.80 -10.79
CA ALA A 430 1.97 20.75 -11.54
C ALA A 430 2.57 20.57 -12.95
N SER A 431 2.96 21.65 -13.62
CA SER A 431 3.65 21.60 -14.92
C SER A 431 5.05 20.98 -14.81
N PHE A 432 5.79 21.29 -13.74
CA PHE A 432 7.05 20.61 -13.42
C PHE A 432 6.84 19.11 -13.16
N VAL A 433 5.83 18.73 -12.36
CA VAL A 433 5.50 17.31 -12.12
C VAL A 433 5.15 16.60 -13.42
N HIS A 434 4.38 17.21 -14.33
CA HIS A 434 4.08 16.64 -15.64
C HIS A 434 5.34 16.38 -16.47
N GLU A 435 6.16 17.42 -16.67
CA GLU A 435 7.38 17.33 -17.48
C GLU A 435 8.42 16.38 -16.87
N TYR A 436 8.53 16.29 -15.54
CA TYR A 436 9.42 15.34 -14.89
C TYR A 436 8.89 13.90 -15.02
N SER A 437 7.60 13.69 -14.75
CA SER A 437 6.96 12.36 -14.77
C SER A 437 7.01 11.70 -16.15
N ARG A 438 6.72 12.46 -17.22
CA ARG A 438 6.78 11.94 -18.60
C ARG A 438 8.20 11.62 -19.09
N ARG A 439 9.24 12.12 -18.39
CA ARG A 439 10.65 11.77 -18.62
C ARG A 439 11.11 10.58 -17.78
N HIS A 440 10.42 10.27 -16.69
CA HIS A 440 10.83 9.30 -15.68
C HIS A 440 9.75 8.23 -15.39
N PRO A 441 9.38 7.37 -16.36
CA PRO A 441 8.46 6.25 -16.13
C PRO A 441 9.03 5.17 -15.17
N GLU A 442 10.34 5.17 -14.93
CA GLU A 442 11.04 4.26 -14.00
C GLU A 442 10.96 4.69 -12.52
N LEU A 443 10.50 5.91 -12.24
CA LEU A 443 10.40 6.43 -10.87
C LEU A 443 8.99 6.23 -10.29
N ALA A 444 8.89 5.78 -9.04
CA ALA A 444 7.61 5.75 -8.34
C ALA A 444 7.11 7.17 -8.03
N VAL A 445 5.79 7.37 -8.06
CA VAL A 445 5.15 8.66 -7.80
C VAL A 445 5.57 9.32 -6.47
N PRO A 446 5.74 8.62 -5.33
CA PRO A 446 6.28 9.22 -4.10
C PRO A 446 7.73 9.76 -4.24
N VAL A 447 8.54 9.21 -5.14
CA VAL A 447 9.89 9.73 -5.44
C VAL A 447 9.79 11.00 -6.28
N ILE A 448 8.97 11.00 -7.33
CA ILE A 448 8.68 12.17 -8.16
C ILE A 448 8.16 13.34 -7.33
N LEU A 449 7.25 13.10 -6.38
CA LEU A 449 6.70 14.14 -5.52
C LEU A 449 7.70 14.64 -4.46
N ARG A 450 8.69 13.84 -4.07
CA ARG A 450 9.84 14.33 -3.27
C ARG A 450 10.78 15.20 -4.09
N VAL A 451 11.05 14.84 -5.34
CA VAL A 451 11.79 15.68 -6.29
C VAL A 451 11.07 17.01 -6.51
N ALA A 452 9.75 17.00 -6.75
CA ALA A 452 8.95 18.21 -6.93
C ALA A 452 8.91 19.11 -5.68
N LYS A 453 8.80 18.54 -4.47
CA LYS A 453 8.92 19.33 -3.24
C LYS A 453 10.32 19.93 -3.08
N GLY A 454 11.37 19.14 -3.31
CA GLY A 454 12.74 19.65 -3.29
C GLY A 454 12.99 20.74 -4.33
N TYR A 455 12.35 20.66 -5.49
CA TYR A 455 12.40 21.68 -6.54
C TYR A 455 11.72 22.98 -6.09
N GLN A 456 10.56 22.92 -5.43
CA GLN A 456 9.96 24.10 -4.78
C GLN A 456 10.92 24.73 -3.76
N GLU A 457 11.43 23.92 -2.82
CA GLU A 457 12.38 24.38 -1.80
C GLU A 457 13.69 24.91 -2.39
N LEU A 458 14.03 24.55 -3.62
CA LEU A 458 15.17 25.09 -4.36
C LEU A 458 14.83 26.41 -5.04
N MET A 459 13.68 26.54 -5.71
CA MET A 459 13.28 27.81 -6.34
C MET A 459 13.17 28.94 -5.32
N GLU A 460 12.62 28.66 -4.14
CA GLU A 460 12.51 29.60 -3.01
C GLU A 460 13.90 30.09 -2.51
N LYS A 461 14.95 29.26 -2.66
CA LYS A 461 16.35 29.61 -2.35
C LYS A 461 17.06 30.30 -3.51
N CYS A 462 16.87 29.85 -4.75
CA CYS A 462 17.58 30.39 -5.92
C CYS A 462 17.24 31.86 -6.21
N VAL A 463 16.04 32.33 -5.86
CA VAL A 463 15.68 33.76 -5.92
C VAL A 463 16.53 34.63 -4.97
N GLN A 464 17.17 34.03 -3.95
CA GLN A 464 18.05 34.70 -2.99
C GLN A 464 19.54 34.59 -3.38
N SER A 465 19.86 33.96 -4.52
CA SER A 465 21.21 33.83 -5.07
C SER A 465 21.65 35.11 -5.78
N GLU A 466 22.95 35.40 -5.78
CA GLU A 466 23.54 36.42 -6.66
C GLU A 466 23.39 36.06 -8.16
N ASN A 467 23.21 34.77 -8.48
CA ASN A 467 22.95 34.26 -9.81
C ASN A 467 21.82 33.21 -9.79
N THR A 468 20.61 33.65 -10.14
CA THR A 468 19.38 32.82 -10.14
C THR A 468 19.42 31.70 -11.18
N LEU A 469 19.98 31.95 -12.37
CA LEU A 469 20.02 30.97 -13.47
C LEU A 469 21.04 29.86 -13.20
N GLU A 470 22.24 30.19 -12.71
CA GLU A 470 23.26 29.19 -12.37
C GLU A 470 22.85 28.32 -11.18
N CYS A 471 22.04 28.86 -10.26
CA CYS A 471 21.40 28.09 -9.20
C CYS A 471 20.36 27.09 -9.75
N GLN A 472 19.58 27.49 -10.77
CA GLN A 472 18.66 26.56 -11.46
C GLN A 472 19.38 25.50 -12.28
N ASP A 473 20.53 25.81 -12.90
CA ASP A 473 21.30 24.86 -13.72
C ASP A 473 21.79 23.64 -12.93
N LYS A 474 22.24 23.85 -11.69
CA LYS A 474 22.69 22.80 -10.76
C LYS A 474 21.53 22.13 -10.01
N GLY A 475 20.30 22.63 -10.23
CA GLY A 475 19.14 22.28 -9.45
C GLY A 475 18.74 20.82 -9.54
N GLU A 476 18.75 20.24 -10.73
CA GLU A 476 18.37 18.83 -10.89
C GLU A 476 19.42 17.88 -10.29
N GLU A 477 20.71 18.24 -10.34
CA GLU A 477 21.80 17.51 -9.68
C GLU A 477 21.59 17.44 -8.15
N GLU A 478 21.19 18.56 -7.53
CA GLU A 478 20.82 18.59 -6.12
C GLU A 478 19.61 17.71 -5.78
N LEU A 479 18.71 17.41 -6.73
CA LEU A 479 17.51 16.62 -6.51
C LEU A 479 17.73 15.11 -6.71
N GLN A 480 18.80 14.72 -7.42
CA GLN A 480 19.17 13.30 -7.59
C GLN A 480 19.34 12.55 -6.27
N LYS A 481 19.65 13.24 -5.16
CA LYS A 481 19.70 12.66 -3.80
C LYS A 481 18.45 11.86 -3.42
N TYR A 482 17.25 12.32 -3.82
CA TYR A 482 15.99 11.62 -3.50
C TYR A 482 15.81 10.33 -4.31
N ILE A 483 16.34 10.29 -5.53
CA ILE A 483 16.35 9.10 -6.39
C ILE A 483 17.39 8.12 -5.86
N GLN A 484 18.61 8.59 -5.60
CA GLN A 484 19.73 7.78 -5.09
C GLN A 484 19.41 7.11 -3.73
N GLU A 485 18.78 7.82 -2.79
CA GLU A 485 18.29 7.25 -1.52
C GLU A 485 17.35 6.05 -1.77
N SER A 486 16.43 6.20 -2.72
CA SER A 486 15.41 5.20 -3.06
C SER A 486 16.01 4.01 -3.81
N GLN A 487 16.94 4.26 -4.74
CA GLN A 487 17.72 3.23 -5.44
C GLN A 487 18.60 2.43 -4.46
N ALA A 488 19.28 3.10 -3.53
CA ALA A 488 20.09 2.45 -2.51
C ALA A 488 19.23 1.57 -1.58
N LEU A 489 18.04 2.04 -1.18
CA LEU A 489 17.09 1.24 -0.39
C LEU A 489 16.57 0.02 -1.16
N ALA A 490 16.22 0.17 -2.44
CA ALA A 490 15.78 -0.93 -3.29
C ALA A 490 16.89 -1.99 -3.45
N LYS A 491 18.10 -1.56 -3.84
CA LYS A 491 19.26 -2.46 -4.00
C LYS A 491 19.63 -3.17 -2.69
N ARG A 492 19.64 -2.47 -1.55
CA ARG A 492 19.89 -3.08 -0.23
C ARG A 492 18.81 -4.11 0.13
N SER A 493 17.54 -3.82 -0.17
CA SER A 493 16.41 -4.72 0.12
C SER A 493 16.45 -5.97 -0.75
N CYS A 494 16.78 -5.84 -2.04
CA CYS A 494 16.91 -6.98 -2.95
C CYS A 494 18.16 -7.82 -2.70
N ALA A 495 19.30 -7.22 -2.33
CA ALA A 495 20.47 -7.97 -1.88
C ALA A 495 20.18 -8.76 -0.59
N LEU A 496 19.41 -8.18 0.35
CA LEU A 496 18.96 -8.88 1.55
C LEU A 496 17.98 -10.02 1.23
N PHE A 497 17.05 -9.81 0.30
CA PHE A 497 16.16 -10.87 -0.20
C PHE A 497 16.94 -12.02 -0.85
N GLN A 498 17.93 -11.73 -1.69
CA GLN A 498 18.79 -12.73 -2.32
C GLN A 498 19.62 -13.52 -1.30
N LYS A 499 20.11 -12.87 -0.22
CA LYS A 499 20.86 -13.53 0.86
C LYS A 499 19.98 -14.40 1.78
N LEU A 500 18.76 -13.96 2.10
CA LEU A 500 17.93 -14.57 3.14
C LEU A 500 16.76 -15.42 2.61
N GLY A 501 16.26 -15.13 1.41
CA GLY A 501 14.97 -15.62 0.94
C GLY A 501 13.78 -15.04 1.72
N GLN A 502 12.56 -15.35 1.26
CA GLN A 502 11.32 -14.70 1.72
C GLN A 502 11.06 -14.85 3.23
N TYR A 503 11.24 -16.05 3.79
CA TYR A 503 10.92 -16.33 5.20
C TYR A 503 11.83 -15.57 6.18
N TYR A 504 13.16 -15.64 5.98
CA TYR A 504 14.10 -14.96 6.87
C TYR A 504 14.10 -13.44 6.65
N LEU A 505 13.81 -12.96 5.45
CA LEU A 505 13.51 -11.54 5.22
C LEU A 505 12.25 -11.10 5.99
N GLN A 506 11.18 -11.91 6.00
CA GLN A 506 10.00 -11.61 6.81
C GLN A 506 10.35 -11.53 8.31
N ASN A 507 11.22 -12.41 8.80
CA ASN A 507 11.68 -12.38 10.19
C ASN A 507 12.48 -11.09 10.50
N ALA A 508 13.34 -10.63 9.60
CA ALA A 508 14.04 -9.35 9.74
C ALA A 508 13.05 -8.16 9.78
N PHE A 509 12.02 -8.16 8.92
CA PHE A 509 10.95 -7.16 8.97
C PHE A 509 10.13 -7.28 10.26
N LEU A 510 9.87 -8.47 10.80
CA LEU A 510 9.17 -8.67 12.07
C LEU A 510 9.92 -8.02 13.24
N VAL A 511 11.22 -8.27 13.39
CA VAL A 511 12.03 -7.63 14.45
C VAL A 511 11.96 -6.10 14.33
N ALA A 512 12.10 -5.56 13.12
CA ALA A 512 12.02 -4.12 12.88
C ALA A 512 10.64 -3.53 13.19
N TYR A 513 9.55 -4.15 12.74
CA TYR A 513 8.20 -3.62 12.94
C TYR A 513 7.64 -3.87 14.34
N VAL A 514 8.06 -4.92 15.06
CA VAL A 514 7.77 -5.08 16.49
C VAL A 514 8.40 -3.93 17.28
N LYS A 515 9.64 -3.52 16.97
CA LYS A 515 10.27 -2.37 17.65
C LYS A 515 9.59 -1.03 17.29
N LYS A 516 9.20 -0.82 16.03
CA LYS A 516 8.54 0.42 15.55
C LYS A 516 7.07 0.58 16.00
N ALA A 517 6.35 -0.53 16.16
CA ALA A 517 4.90 -0.56 16.41
C ALA A 517 4.47 -1.75 17.30
N PRO A 518 5.00 -1.88 18.53
CA PRO A 518 4.76 -3.03 19.40
C PRO A 518 3.30 -3.19 19.88
N GLN A 519 2.45 -2.18 19.70
CA GLN A 519 1.02 -2.21 20.02
C GLN A 519 0.19 -3.04 19.03
N LEU A 520 0.69 -3.29 17.81
CA LEU A 520 0.03 -4.17 16.84
C LEU A 520 -0.02 -5.62 17.34
N THR A 521 -1.08 -6.37 17.03
CA THR A 521 -1.19 -7.81 17.37
C THR A 521 -0.18 -8.65 16.57
N SER A 522 0.13 -9.86 17.05
CA SER A 522 1.02 -10.80 16.34
C SER A 522 0.52 -11.11 14.92
N ALA A 523 -0.80 -11.23 14.75
CA ALA A 523 -1.44 -11.46 13.46
C ALA A 523 -1.26 -10.27 12.48
N GLU A 524 -1.45 -9.04 12.95
CA GLU A 524 -1.23 -7.82 12.14
C GLU A 524 0.24 -7.66 11.75
N LEU A 525 1.17 -7.90 12.68
CA LEU A 525 2.61 -7.87 12.42
C LEU A 525 3.03 -8.93 11.40
N MET A 526 2.55 -10.17 11.55
CA MET A 526 2.79 -11.24 10.56
C MET A 526 2.19 -10.90 9.20
N ALA A 527 0.96 -10.38 9.13
CA ALA A 527 0.32 -10.02 7.87
C ALA A 527 1.08 -8.88 7.15
N LEU A 528 1.38 -7.80 7.87
CA LEU A 528 2.10 -6.62 7.36
C LEU A 528 3.46 -7.00 6.78
N THR A 529 4.26 -7.73 7.55
CA THR A 529 5.63 -8.12 7.16
C THR A 529 5.64 -9.19 6.08
N ARG A 530 4.65 -10.09 6.06
CA ARG A 530 4.47 -11.06 4.96
C ARG A 530 4.15 -10.38 3.64
N LYS A 531 3.32 -9.32 3.63
CA LYS A 531 3.13 -8.50 2.41
C LYS A 531 4.47 -7.92 1.94
N MET A 532 5.27 -7.32 2.83
CA MET A 532 6.59 -6.76 2.48
C MET A 532 7.58 -7.81 1.93
N ALA A 533 7.63 -9.00 2.53
CA ALA A 533 8.49 -10.08 2.07
C ALA A 533 8.03 -10.65 0.71
N THR A 534 6.72 -10.75 0.47
CA THR A 534 6.15 -11.11 -0.84
C THR A 534 6.43 -10.04 -1.90
N THR A 535 6.30 -8.75 -1.56
CA THR A 535 6.70 -7.63 -2.43
C THR A 535 8.16 -7.74 -2.85
N ALA A 536 9.08 -8.05 -1.93
CA ALA A 536 10.47 -8.30 -2.29
C ALA A 536 10.62 -9.50 -3.25
N ALA A 537 9.90 -10.60 -2.98
CA ALA A 537 9.91 -11.79 -3.83
C ALA A 537 9.36 -11.55 -5.25
N THR A 538 8.47 -10.56 -5.44
CA THR A 538 7.99 -10.13 -6.77
C THR A 538 8.92 -9.10 -7.40
N CYS A 539 9.19 -7.98 -6.72
CA CYS A 539 9.90 -6.85 -7.30
C CYS A 539 11.38 -7.13 -7.58
N CYS A 540 12.06 -7.93 -6.74
CA CYS A 540 13.49 -8.22 -6.90
C CYS A 540 13.82 -9.23 -8.00
N GLN A 541 12.80 -9.75 -8.71
CA GLN A 541 12.96 -10.53 -9.94
C GLN A 541 12.89 -9.66 -11.20
N LEU A 542 12.54 -8.37 -11.05
CA LEU A 542 12.50 -7.40 -12.14
C LEU A 542 13.91 -6.82 -12.38
N SER A 543 14.10 -6.21 -13.55
CA SER A 543 15.31 -5.45 -13.90
C SER A 543 15.48 -4.23 -12.97
N GLU A 544 16.73 -3.78 -12.77
CA GLU A 544 17.05 -2.76 -11.75
C GLU A 544 16.28 -1.44 -11.89
N ASP A 545 15.95 -1.05 -13.13
CA ASP A 545 15.10 0.11 -13.46
C ASP A 545 13.67 -0.02 -12.92
N LYS A 546 13.13 -1.25 -12.87
CA LYS A 546 11.76 -1.54 -12.42
C LYS A 546 11.68 -1.88 -10.93
N GLN A 547 12.79 -2.28 -10.30
CA GLN A 547 12.84 -2.61 -8.86
C GLN A 547 12.41 -1.43 -7.97
N LEU A 548 12.85 -0.20 -8.28
CA LEU A 548 12.47 0.99 -7.54
C LEU A 548 10.98 1.29 -7.67
N ALA A 549 10.45 1.33 -8.90
CA ALA A 549 9.03 1.61 -9.15
C ALA A 549 8.11 0.61 -8.42
N CYS A 550 8.41 -0.68 -8.55
CA CYS A 550 7.66 -1.77 -7.92
C CYS A 550 7.77 -1.70 -6.38
N GLY A 551 8.98 -1.54 -5.85
CA GLY A 551 9.24 -1.54 -4.41
C GLY A 551 8.62 -0.34 -3.68
N GLU A 552 8.82 0.88 -4.18
CA GLU A 552 8.24 2.10 -3.60
C GLU A 552 6.71 2.14 -3.78
N GLY A 553 6.18 1.71 -4.92
CA GLY A 553 4.74 1.65 -5.17
C GLY A 553 4.01 0.70 -4.23
N ALA A 554 4.52 -0.53 -4.08
CA ALA A 554 3.98 -1.49 -3.13
C ALA A 554 4.22 -1.07 -1.66
N ALA A 555 5.35 -0.42 -1.34
CA ALA A 555 5.60 0.12 -0.01
C ALA A 555 4.61 1.24 0.35
N ASP A 556 4.27 2.14 -0.58
CA ASP A 556 3.23 3.17 -0.38
C ASP A 556 1.86 2.54 -0.07
N LEU A 557 1.53 1.46 -0.78
CA LEU A 557 0.30 0.70 -0.61
C LEU A 557 0.24 -0.03 0.74
N ILE A 558 1.34 -0.70 1.12
CA ILE A 558 1.47 -1.46 2.39
C ILE A 558 1.57 -0.53 3.60
N ILE A 559 2.31 0.57 3.52
CA ILE A 559 2.39 1.58 4.59
C ILE A 559 1.07 2.36 4.69
N GLY A 560 0.35 2.51 3.57
CA GLY A 560 -1.07 2.80 3.58
C GLY A 560 -1.83 1.94 4.60
N GLN A 561 -1.54 0.64 4.69
CA GLN A 561 -2.31 -0.25 5.58
C GLN A 561 -2.10 0.07 7.02
N LEU A 562 -0.84 0.20 7.41
CA LEU A 562 -0.51 0.59 8.75
C LEU A 562 -1.08 1.96 9.10
N CYS A 563 -1.14 2.90 8.16
CA CYS A 563 -1.71 4.22 8.40
C CYS A 563 -3.23 4.25 8.58
N ILE A 564 -3.95 3.56 7.72
CA ILE A 564 -5.42 3.62 7.73
C ILE A 564 -5.96 2.65 8.81
N ARG A 565 -5.20 1.60 9.16
CA ARG A 565 -5.37 0.81 10.39
C ARG A 565 -4.97 1.58 11.67
N HIS A 566 -3.94 2.43 11.62
CA HIS A 566 -3.60 3.33 12.72
C HIS A 566 -4.73 4.34 12.97
N GLU A 567 -5.36 4.85 11.91
CA GLU A 567 -6.63 5.56 11.99
C GLU A 567 -7.66 4.72 12.80
N ALA A 568 -7.85 3.43 12.48
CA ALA A 568 -8.91 2.60 13.08
C ALA A 568 -8.79 2.45 14.60
N THR A 569 -7.57 2.23 15.09
CA THR A 569 -7.27 2.19 16.52
C THR A 569 -5.82 2.64 16.68
N PRO A 570 -5.57 3.84 17.24
CA PRO A 570 -4.24 4.45 17.30
C PRO A 570 -3.15 3.50 17.83
N VAL A 571 -2.08 3.37 17.05
CA VAL A 571 -0.95 2.47 17.34
C VAL A 571 0.03 3.14 18.31
N ASN A 572 0.73 4.18 17.86
CA ASN A 572 1.59 5.06 18.68
C ASN A 572 1.78 6.42 17.97
N PRO A 573 2.33 7.45 18.65
CA PRO A 573 2.52 8.78 18.07
C PRO A 573 3.43 8.82 16.84
N GLY A 574 4.48 7.98 16.78
CA GLY A 574 5.43 7.96 15.67
C GLY A 574 4.82 7.46 14.36
N VAL A 575 4.00 6.40 14.43
CA VAL A 575 3.17 5.94 13.31
C VAL A 575 2.22 7.04 12.86
N GLY A 576 1.51 7.69 13.78
CA GLY A 576 0.59 8.78 13.45
C GLY A 576 1.27 9.99 12.77
N GLN A 577 2.44 10.38 13.28
CA GLN A 577 3.27 11.42 12.66
C GLN A 577 3.66 11.04 11.22
N CYS A 578 4.19 9.83 11.00
CA CYS A 578 4.58 9.41 9.66
C CYS A 578 3.40 9.29 8.68
N CYS A 579 2.20 8.95 9.17
CA CYS A 579 1.00 8.85 8.36
C CYS A 579 0.46 10.20 7.91
N ASN A 580 0.50 11.21 8.79
CA ASN A 580 -0.20 12.47 8.55
C ASN A 580 0.71 13.60 8.04
N SER A 581 2.03 13.55 8.29
CA SER A 581 2.91 14.70 8.03
C SER A 581 3.16 15.00 6.55
N SER A 582 3.25 13.98 5.69
CA SER A 582 3.53 14.14 4.25
C SER A 582 3.39 12.84 3.49
N TYR A 583 2.56 12.81 2.44
CA TYR A 583 2.41 11.64 1.55
C TYR A 583 3.76 11.19 0.96
N ALA A 584 4.49 12.10 0.31
CA ALA A 584 5.71 11.75 -0.44
C ALA A 584 6.88 11.32 0.48
N ASN A 585 6.96 11.85 1.70
CA ASN A 585 7.97 11.45 2.71
C ASN A 585 7.52 10.30 3.63
N ARG A 586 6.33 9.73 3.41
CA ARG A 586 5.77 8.69 4.30
C ARG A 586 6.63 7.43 4.38
N ARG A 587 7.07 6.87 3.23
CA ARG A 587 7.98 5.72 3.21
C ARG A 587 9.33 6.04 3.91
N PRO A 588 10.04 7.14 3.58
CA PRO A 588 11.21 7.58 4.34
C PRO A 588 10.98 7.69 5.85
N CYS A 589 9.86 8.26 6.29
CA CYS A 589 9.53 8.40 7.71
C CYS A 589 9.42 7.03 8.41
N PHE A 590 8.65 6.10 7.82
CA PHE A 590 8.55 4.73 8.33
C PHE A 590 9.88 3.95 8.28
N SER A 591 10.75 4.21 7.31
CA SER A 591 12.11 3.69 7.31
C SER A 591 12.89 4.15 8.54
N SER A 592 12.83 5.45 8.84
CA SER A 592 13.58 6.13 9.91
C SER A 592 13.01 5.97 11.32
N LEU A 593 11.76 5.49 11.51
CA LEU A 593 11.24 5.16 12.84
C LEU A 593 12.18 4.20 13.59
N VAL A 594 12.52 4.52 14.83
CA VAL A 594 13.34 3.66 15.71
C VAL A 594 12.44 2.76 16.57
N MET A 595 12.92 2.32 17.74
CA MET A 595 12.08 1.67 18.74
C MET A 595 11.09 2.69 19.33
N ASP A 596 9.87 2.26 19.61
CA ASP A 596 8.90 3.07 20.36
C ASP A 596 9.29 3.19 21.85
N GLU A 597 9.84 4.34 22.23
CA GLU A 597 10.23 4.64 23.62
C GLU A 597 9.03 4.77 24.59
N THR A 598 7.81 4.90 24.08
CA THR A 598 6.59 4.93 24.91
C THR A 598 6.07 3.54 25.26
N TYR A 599 6.62 2.49 24.65
CA TYR A 599 6.19 1.12 24.88
C TYR A 599 6.76 0.52 26.17
N VAL A 600 5.87 0.18 27.10
CA VAL A 600 6.19 -0.59 28.30
C VAL A 600 5.93 -2.08 28.01
N PRO A 601 6.95 -2.96 28.08
CA PRO A 601 6.75 -4.41 27.98
C PRO A 601 5.78 -4.92 29.05
N PRO A 602 4.91 -5.89 28.74
CA PRO A 602 4.06 -6.53 29.74
C PRO A 602 4.91 -7.29 30.77
N SER A 603 4.32 -7.55 31.93
CA SER A 603 4.87 -8.49 32.91
C SER A 603 5.15 -9.84 32.25
N PHE A 604 6.32 -10.42 32.55
CA PHE A 604 6.73 -11.69 31.96
C PHE A 604 5.69 -12.79 32.23
N SER A 605 5.13 -13.35 31.16
CA SER A 605 4.26 -14.52 31.21
C SER A 605 5.04 -15.70 30.63
N ALA A 606 5.26 -16.72 31.45
CA ALA A 606 5.93 -17.95 31.03
C ALA A 606 5.13 -18.65 29.93
N ASP A 607 3.80 -18.53 29.95
CA ASP A 607 2.85 -19.16 29.04
C ASP A 607 3.11 -18.80 27.57
N LYS A 608 3.64 -17.60 27.29
CA LYS A 608 4.05 -17.15 25.94
C LYS A 608 5.33 -17.81 25.42
N PHE A 609 6.00 -18.59 26.28
CA PHE A 609 7.26 -19.29 26.04
C PHE A 609 7.18 -20.77 26.46
N ILE A 610 5.97 -21.29 26.75
CA ILE A 610 5.72 -22.74 26.84
C ILE A 610 5.60 -23.28 25.41
N PHE A 611 6.22 -24.42 25.17
CA PHE A 611 6.13 -25.15 23.91
C PHE A 611 5.52 -26.53 24.15
N HIS A 612 4.71 -27.00 23.20
CA HIS A 612 4.01 -28.28 23.26
C HIS A 612 4.41 -29.17 22.08
N LYS A 613 3.98 -30.44 22.09
CA LYS A 613 4.33 -31.42 21.04
C LYS A 613 3.78 -31.08 19.65
N ASP A 614 2.75 -30.23 19.57
CA ASP A 614 2.18 -29.76 18.30
C ASP A 614 3.21 -28.97 17.46
N LEU A 615 4.13 -28.25 18.12
CA LEU A 615 5.27 -27.59 17.51
C LEU A 615 6.24 -28.57 16.80
N CYS A 616 6.27 -29.84 17.23
CA CYS A 616 6.99 -30.93 16.58
C CYS A 616 6.19 -31.63 15.46
N GLN A 617 4.86 -31.48 15.46
CA GLN A 617 3.96 -32.06 14.45
C GLN A 617 3.72 -31.10 13.28
N ALA A 618 3.80 -29.79 13.54
CA ALA A 618 3.61 -28.74 12.55
C ALA A 618 4.71 -28.71 11.49
N GLN A 619 4.32 -28.45 10.24
CA GLN A 619 5.22 -28.36 9.09
C GLN A 619 4.90 -27.12 8.25
N GLY A 620 5.84 -26.73 7.38
CA GLY A 620 5.67 -25.63 6.44
C GLY A 620 5.21 -24.33 7.11
N VAL A 621 4.12 -23.75 6.59
CA VAL A 621 3.58 -22.45 7.01
C VAL A 621 3.13 -22.44 8.48
N ALA A 622 2.60 -23.55 9.01
CA ALA A 622 2.14 -23.62 10.40
C ALA A 622 3.31 -23.51 11.40
N LEU A 623 4.38 -24.27 11.16
CA LEU A 623 5.62 -24.18 11.94
C LEU A 623 6.27 -22.80 11.80
N GLN A 624 6.31 -22.26 10.58
CA GLN A 624 6.84 -20.92 10.32
C GLN A 624 6.09 -19.83 11.11
N ALA A 625 4.76 -19.92 11.20
CA ALA A 625 3.93 -18.99 11.97
C ALA A 625 4.23 -19.07 13.48
N MET A 626 4.30 -20.26 14.07
CA MET A 626 4.65 -20.41 15.50
C MET A 626 6.05 -19.87 15.83
N LYS A 627 7.04 -20.12 14.96
CA LYS A 627 8.39 -19.53 15.11
C LYS A 627 8.37 -18.00 15.00
N GLN A 628 7.49 -17.43 14.16
CA GLN A 628 7.31 -15.98 14.05
C GLN A 628 6.56 -15.38 15.26
N GLU A 629 5.62 -16.11 15.86
CA GLU A 629 4.92 -15.68 17.08
C GLU A 629 5.85 -15.68 18.31
N PHE A 630 6.69 -16.71 18.47
CA PHE A 630 7.79 -16.71 19.46
C PHE A 630 8.71 -15.49 19.28
N LEU A 631 9.14 -15.21 18.05
CA LEU A 631 9.98 -14.06 17.72
C LEU A 631 9.31 -12.71 18.08
N ILE A 632 8.01 -12.57 17.81
CA ILE A 632 7.23 -11.39 18.19
C ILE A 632 7.13 -11.26 19.71
N ASN A 633 6.82 -12.35 20.43
CA ASN A 633 6.72 -12.34 21.89
C ASN A 633 8.07 -12.00 22.55
N LEU A 634 9.17 -12.55 22.04
CA LEU A 634 10.53 -12.25 22.51
C LEU A 634 10.90 -10.77 22.35
N VAL A 635 10.71 -10.20 21.16
CA VAL A 635 11.05 -8.78 20.91
C VAL A 635 10.10 -7.83 21.64
N LYS A 636 8.83 -8.21 21.88
CA LYS A 636 7.93 -7.45 22.78
C LYS A 636 8.36 -7.54 24.24
N GLN A 637 8.88 -8.68 24.70
CA GLN A 637 9.35 -8.83 26.08
C GLN A 637 10.68 -8.11 26.33
N LYS A 638 11.55 -8.04 25.33
CA LYS A 638 12.83 -7.30 25.36
C LYS A 638 13.01 -6.44 24.08
N PRO A 639 12.38 -5.26 23.98
CA PRO A 639 12.49 -4.39 22.80
C PRO A 639 13.93 -3.98 22.45
N GLN A 640 14.78 -3.84 23.48
CA GLN A 640 16.20 -3.50 23.34
C GLN A 640 17.10 -4.71 23.02
N ILE A 641 16.56 -5.89 22.69
CA ILE A 641 17.37 -7.07 22.31
C ILE A 641 18.30 -6.75 21.13
N THR A 642 19.59 -7.10 21.24
CA THR A 642 20.58 -6.86 20.17
C THR A 642 20.48 -7.94 19.08
N GLU A 643 21.22 -7.78 17.98
CA GLU A 643 21.26 -8.78 16.90
C GLU A 643 21.94 -10.07 17.38
N GLU A 644 23.03 -9.95 18.14
CA GLU A 644 23.80 -11.06 18.71
C GLU A 644 23.03 -11.81 19.81
N GLU A 645 22.33 -11.09 20.68
CA GLU A 645 21.44 -11.69 21.69
C GLU A 645 20.28 -12.44 21.04
N LEU A 646 19.75 -11.90 19.94
CA LEU A 646 18.65 -12.52 19.19
C LEU A 646 19.12 -13.76 18.43
N GLU A 647 20.30 -13.72 17.81
CA GLU A 647 20.93 -14.90 17.19
C GLU A 647 21.14 -16.02 18.22
N ALA A 648 21.63 -15.70 19.43
CA ALA A 648 21.80 -16.68 20.50
C ALA A 648 20.47 -17.33 20.91
N VAL A 649 19.43 -16.54 21.19
CA VAL A 649 18.11 -17.09 21.59
C VAL A 649 17.45 -17.89 20.45
N ILE A 650 17.66 -17.53 19.19
CA ILE A 650 17.17 -18.30 18.03
C ILE A 650 17.95 -19.63 17.88
N ALA A 651 19.25 -19.64 18.19
CA ALA A 651 20.06 -20.86 18.19
C ALA A 651 19.64 -21.80 19.32
N ASP A 652 19.49 -21.30 20.55
CA ASP A 652 19.04 -22.08 21.72
C ASP A 652 17.64 -22.67 21.48
N PHE A 653 16.70 -21.88 20.95
CA PHE A 653 15.36 -22.36 20.59
C PHE A 653 15.39 -23.40 19.45
N SER A 654 16.34 -23.30 18.52
CA SER A 654 16.51 -24.32 17.47
C SER A 654 17.05 -25.63 18.03
N GLY A 655 18.04 -25.57 18.93
CA GLY A 655 18.56 -26.74 19.65
C GLY A 655 17.52 -27.40 20.56
N LEU A 656 16.64 -26.60 21.19
CA LEU A 656 15.49 -27.09 21.97
C LEU A 656 14.54 -27.93 21.10
N LEU A 657 14.21 -27.44 19.90
CA LEU A 657 13.37 -28.16 18.94
C LEU A 657 14.03 -29.46 18.47
N GLU A 658 15.30 -29.42 18.10
CA GLU A 658 16.05 -30.62 17.68
C GLU A 658 16.07 -31.68 18.79
N LYS A 659 16.36 -31.27 20.03
CA LYS A 659 16.42 -32.16 21.19
C LYS A 659 15.06 -32.75 21.55
N CYS A 660 14.03 -31.92 21.72
CA CYS A 660 12.74 -32.40 22.23
C CYS A 660 11.87 -33.07 21.17
N CYS A 661 11.91 -32.64 19.91
CA CYS A 661 11.11 -33.29 18.86
C CYS A 661 11.63 -34.68 18.45
N GLN A 662 12.91 -34.99 18.71
CA GLN A 662 13.47 -36.33 18.53
C GLN A 662 13.17 -37.29 19.71
N GLY A 663 12.69 -36.78 20.85
CA GLY A 663 12.36 -37.57 22.03
C GLY A 663 10.98 -38.23 21.97
N GLN A 664 10.77 -39.29 22.77
CA GLN A 664 9.46 -39.94 22.90
C GLN A 664 8.49 -39.16 23.80
N GLU A 665 8.98 -38.56 24.89
CA GLU A 665 8.17 -37.79 25.85
C GLU A 665 8.28 -36.27 25.59
N GLN A 666 7.83 -35.85 24.41
CA GLN A 666 8.02 -34.49 23.88
C GLN A 666 7.54 -33.37 24.84
N GLU A 667 6.37 -33.53 25.47
CA GLU A 667 5.84 -32.58 26.47
C GLU A 667 6.71 -32.49 27.73
N VAL A 668 7.27 -33.63 28.19
CA VAL A 668 8.14 -33.66 29.38
C VAL A 668 9.45 -32.97 29.08
N CYS A 669 10.05 -33.27 27.92
CA CYS A 669 11.27 -32.59 27.46
C CYS A 669 11.07 -31.07 27.36
N PHE A 670 9.99 -30.59 26.73
CA PHE A 670 9.72 -29.15 26.71
C PHE A 670 9.51 -28.59 28.13
N ALA A 671 8.78 -29.26 29.01
CA ALA A 671 8.55 -28.78 30.38
C ALA A 671 9.83 -28.72 31.23
N GLU A 672 10.81 -29.60 31.01
CA GLU A 672 12.10 -29.60 31.70
C GLU A 672 13.09 -28.58 31.10
N GLU A 673 13.25 -28.59 29.78
CA GLU A 673 14.19 -27.70 29.08
C GLU A 673 13.71 -26.24 29.09
N VAL A 674 12.41 -25.98 28.97
CA VAL A 674 11.85 -24.63 29.17
C VAL A 674 12.01 -24.20 30.61
N ARG A 675 11.94 -25.10 31.61
CA ARG A 675 12.23 -24.72 33.01
C ARG A 675 13.71 -24.32 33.20
N ALA A 676 14.64 -25.02 32.55
CA ALA A 676 16.06 -24.66 32.55
C ALA A 676 16.31 -23.32 31.81
N ALA A 677 15.73 -23.15 30.62
CA ALA A 677 15.82 -21.91 29.84
C ALA A 677 15.13 -20.73 30.54
N HIS A 678 14.01 -20.95 31.24
CA HIS A 678 13.31 -19.95 32.06
C HIS A 678 14.17 -19.49 33.24
N PHE A 679 14.88 -20.41 33.90
CA PHE A 679 15.89 -20.06 34.91
C PHE A 679 17.01 -19.19 34.29
N HIS A 680 17.38 -19.42 33.03
CA HIS A 680 18.31 -18.54 32.31
C HIS A 680 17.69 -17.16 32.01
N MET A 681 16.48 -17.11 31.42
CA MET A 681 15.78 -15.88 31.05
C MET A 681 15.42 -14.99 32.25
N GLN A 682 15.13 -15.57 33.41
CA GLN A 682 14.92 -14.82 34.66
C GLN A 682 16.24 -14.26 35.22
N ASN A 683 17.34 -15.02 35.16
CA ASN A 683 18.65 -14.53 35.62
C ASN A 683 19.27 -13.48 34.68
N LEU A 684 18.86 -13.42 33.40
CA LEU A 684 19.22 -12.34 32.46
C LEU A 684 18.58 -10.97 32.80
N GLY A 685 17.99 -10.83 33.99
CA GLY A 685 17.72 -9.55 34.65
C GLY A 685 18.95 -8.85 35.22
N VAL A 686 20.15 -9.47 35.23
CA VAL A 686 21.43 -8.83 35.57
C VAL A 686 22.54 -9.27 34.59
N GLU A 687 23.34 -8.29 34.15
CA GLU A 687 24.60 -8.35 33.38
C GLU A 687 24.89 -9.59 32.50
N PHE A 688 24.84 -9.41 31.18
CA PHE A 688 25.45 -10.33 30.23
C PHE A 688 26.99 -10.31 30.38
N SER A 689 27.58 -11.47 30.70
CA SER A 689 29.02 -11.70 30.58
C SER A 689 29.30 -13.14 30.16
N ALA A 690 30.22 -13.30 29.21
CA ALA A 690 30.47 -14.59 28.56
C ALA A 690 31.06 -15.62 29.52
N VAL A 691 30.46 -16.82 29.59
CA VAL A 691 31.00 -17.95 30.37
C VAL A 691 32.21 -18.55 29.66
N LYS A 692 33.35 -17.87 29.79
CA LYS A 692 34.67 -18.51 29.65
C LYS A 692 34.81 -19.59 30.71
N LYS A 693 34.87 -20.86 30.29
CA LYS A 693 35.29 -21.96 31.16
C LYS A 693 36.81 -21.90 31.37
N GLU A 694 37.28 -21.13 32.35
CA GLU A 694 38.61 -21.30 32.91
C GLU A 694 38.56 -22.21 34.15
N LYS A 695 39.54 -23.11 34.26
CA LYS A 695 39.53 -24.21 35.25
C LYS A 695 40.08 -23.72 36.58
N GLN A 696 39.30 -23.92 37.65
CA GLN A 696 39.81 -23.77 39.01
C GLN A 696 40.80 -24.90 39.33
N TYR A 697 41.97 -24.56 39.87
CA TYR A 697 43.04 -25.47 40.26
C TYR A 697 43.70 -24.96 41.54
N SER A 698 44.08 -25.88 42.43
CA SER A 698 44.77 -25.67 43.71
C SER A 698 43.95 -24.92 44.78
N ILE A 699 43.54 -25.53 45.90
CA ILE A 699 44.32 -26.14 47.02
C ILE A 699 44.83 -25.08 48.01
N GLU A 700 44.17 -25.01 49.16
CA GLU A 700 44.81 -25.29 50.46
C GLU A 700 43.93 -26.33 51.17
N GLY A 701 44.47 -27.36 51.83
CA GLY A 701 45.88 -27.79 51.95
C GLY A 701 46.05 -29.29 51.89
#